data_AF-A0AA95GEZ1-F1
#
_entry.id   AF-A0AA95GEZ1-F1
#
_cell.length_a   1.000
_cell.length_b   1.000
_cell.length_c   1.000
_cell.angle_alpha   90.00
_cell.angle_beta   90.00
_cell.angle_gamma   90.00
#
_symmetry.space_group_name_H-M   'P 1'
#
loop_
_entity.id
_entity.type
_entity.pdbx_description
1 polymer ?
#
loop_
_entity_poly.entity_id
_entity_poly.type
_entity_poly.pdbx_seq_one_letter_code
_entity_poly.pdbx_strand_id
1 'polypeptide(L)'
;MKKFFCIVGILLLMIGLLCLCFAMVALWSWPTLMALWLFLGCLCGLLIIYVSVLVIPKTQRWLKQQLVKKRYGSNRLERQLWQHWKRGAGIQKRWWLTWREYAPPWYVVLGMQGAGQQGLLADSQIPSFAGWQNHSLNERQFSCRWWFFRRAMYLVMSSYFLTDRPLYRQAWQRLIYWFSKVRPPTGIVLCLPMDLLLHANNKVRFQAARLMREQLALLQQRLGYRLSVWVVVTHSESLPGFHLWSRQLSEQQRQQVLGGMIDHGLDGNFTGALERTLDSVIQALKITCLRQLNAYRMTPPAELLILPEQIRQLQPTLEEYFQALFVPDHYQQHSLLCGLFFCATENNDNGPGAKSLFSQQLLEKILPDQKSKKQPLLNARFWRRRALYSLLIFSLLFGVARSLWIAYNDMLKLACDPSNSTLACRYDRYQQAEAWQERGIELFSPLRYLLRQYLAQQYLYLLTDINYHPNQVINNLASRFANSSHQQKRQLILNLARFINSEQAMSQGASLAQLRQLPAWSATELMGVTAAVSQDQYIAIRLAQYRTGQAQQALSQWQSVLQQLLEKDNHWSWLLDDNIVNNGVKVTLADFWPLEGSDQQKLLAEVKAIYSQNGEKAIQLLLDEIALAVNDTTLFSKRRRQFISNYHQQYQSAWLIFAQAMPQAESYIRGKSNWQQLMFDTAQNASPYLRFFNRLAIESASIPQPEQQSWLRDQLSLWQLHNYLPESNFLQQLSMQESVWRRFIQTKFRRLPPISIRVDQPALFRYQTWRQMLQKTIQYALLGDNEAEQLVKISLGEEHDQQNGNLRLLANQFDLWWQPLQVKNMAQREPLLRHLWQGDKRLLVRFAFFSAAEKLQQQWDSQVIWPMSNANDDELLTTTEQMVRLSDYSKRFIKEHANYALNING
;
A
#
# COMPACT_ATOMS: atom_id res chain seq x y z
N MET A 1 10.12 43.63 -28.36
CA MET A 1 10.89 44.74 -27.75
C MET A 1 10.32 45.22 -26.40
N LYS A 2 9.15 45.88 -26.31
CA LYS A 2 8.62 46.44 -25.03
C LYS A 2 8.49 45.43 -23.85
N LYS A 3 8.11 44.18 -24.13
CA LYS A 3 7.99 43.13 -23.10
C LYS A 3 9.35 42.67 -22.55
N PHE A 4 10.38 42.66 -23.38
CA PHE A 4 11.72 42.22 -23.00
C PHE A 4 12.39 43.22 -22.04
N PHE A 5 12.32 44.52 -22.36
CA PHE A 5 12.81 45.58 -21.46
C PHE A 5 12.09 45.61 -20.11
N CYS A 6 10.78 45.32 -20.06
CA CYS A 6 10.07 45.18 -18.78
C CYS A 6 10.57 44.00 -17.94
N ILE A 7 10.84 42.85 -18.57
CA ILE A 7 11.32 41.65 -17.86
C ILE A 7 12.73 41.89 -17.31
N VAL A 8 13.61 42.48 -18.11
CA VAL A 8 14.98 42.84 -17.68
C VAL A 8 14.94 43.87 -16.54
N GLY A 9 14.06 44.87 -16.61
CA GLY A 9 13.88 45.85 -15.54
C GLY A 9 13.38 45.24 -14.23
N ILE A 10 12.45 44.29 -14.29
CA ILE A 10 11.96 43.56 -13.10
C ILE A 10 13.07 42.69 -12.50
N LEU A 11 13.88 42.03 -13.32
CA LEU A 11 15.02 41.23 -12.87
C LEU A 11 16.06 42.10 -12.15
N LEU A 12 16.41 43.25 -12.71
CA LEU A 12 17.34 44.20 -12.07
C LEU A 12 16.80 44.74 -10.75
N LEU A 13 15.50 45.02 -10.66
CA LEU A 13 14.85 45.48 -9.44
C LEU A 13 14.84 44.39 -8.36
N MET A 14 14.60 43.14 -8.75
CA MET A 14 14.65 41.98 -7.87
C MET A 14 16.06 41.72 -7.32
N ILE A 15 17.08 41.82 -8.19
CA ILE A 15 18.48 41.69 -7.78
C ILE A 15 18.86 42.82 -6.81
N GLY A 16 18.46 44.07 -7.11
CA GLY A 16 18.69 45.21 -6.21
C GLY A 16 18.02 45.06 -4.85
N LEU A 17 16.78 44.57 -4.81
CA LEU A 17 16.03 44.34 -3.57
C LEU A 17 16.64 43.20 -2.74
N LEU A 18 17.18 42.16 -3.39
CA LEU A 18 17.90 41.07 -2.73
C LEU A 18 19.21 41.57 -2.10
N CYS A 19 20.00 42.37 -2.84
CA CYS A 19 21.21 42.99 -2.31
C CYS A 19 20.92 43.91 -1.11
N LEU A 20 19.83 44.68 -1.16
CA LEU A 20 19.42 45.56 -0.07
C LEU A 20 19.00 44.78 1.19
N CYS A 21 18.28 43.66 1.02
CA CYS A 21 17.92 42.79 2.15
C CYS A 21 19.16 42.14 2.79
N PHE A 22 20.14 41.73 1.97
CA PHE A 22 21.42 41.21 2.47
C PHE A 22 22.23 42.28 3.21
N ALA A 23 22.27 43.52 2.70
CA ALA A 23 22.94 44.63 3.36
C ALA A 23 22.30 44.97 4.72
N MET A 24 20.97 45.00 4.82
CA MET A 24 20.25 45.23 6.08
C MET A 24 20.53 44.14 7.13
N VAL A 25 20.57 42.88 6.71
CA VAL A 25 20.85 41.76 7.63
C VAL A 25 22.30 41.75 8.10
N ALA A 26 23.24 42.13 7.24
CA ALA A 26 24.65 42.32 7.61
C ALA A 26 24.84 43.47 8.61
N LEU A 27 24.12 44.59 8.43
CA LEU A 27 24.14 45.75 9.33
C LEU A 27 23.59 45.43 10.74
N TRP A 28 22.61 44.53 10.85
CA TRP A 28 21.96 44.18 12.13
C TRP A 28 22.42 42.86 12.75
N SER A 29 23.46 42.22 12.21
CA SER A 29 24.02 40.94 12.70
C SER A 29 22.99 39.79 12.80
N TRP A 30 21.95 39.81 11.96
CA TRP A 30 20.93 38.76 11.95
C TRP A 30 21.40 37.55 11.13
N PRO A 31 20.84 36.34 11.39
CA PRO A 31 21.15 35.17 10.58
C PRO A 31 20.81 35.41 9.11
N THR A 32 21.68 35.00 8.19
CA THR A 32 21.55 35.23 6.74
C THR A 32 20.23 34.70 6.14
N LEU A 33 19.63 33.68 6.76
CA LEU A 33 18.31 33.15 6.39
C LEU A 33 17.18 34.18 6.56
N MET A 34 17.31 35.13 7.48
CA MET A 34 16.31 36.20 7.65
C MET A 34 16.31 37.19 6.49
N ALA A 35 17.41 37.33 5.74
CA ALA A 35 17.46 38.17 4.54
C ALA A 35 16.53 37.63 3.45
N LEU A 36 16.44 36.29 3.34
CA LEU A 36 15.56 35.61 2.40
C LEU A 36 14.09 35.79 2.81
N TRP A 37 13.76 35.70 4.10
CA TRP A 37 12.40 35.95 4.59
C TRP A 37 11.95 37.41 4.41
N LEU A 38 12.84 38.38 4.69
CA LEU A 38 12.58 39.80 4.42
C LEU A 38 12.38 40.07 2.93
N PHE A 39 13.22 39.47 2.07
CA PHE A 39 13.08 39.53 0.62
C PHE A 39 11.73 38.98 0.15
N LEU A 40 11.33 37.80 0.64
CA LEU A 40 10.06 37.16 0.28
C LEU A 40 8.85 37.97 0.79
N GLY A 41 8.94 38.56 1.99
CA GLY A 41 7.94 39.46 2.54
C GLY A 41 7.76 40.73 1.70
N CYS A 42 8.85 41.39 1.32
CA CYS A 42 8.83 42.56 0.43
C CYS A 42 8.26 42.24 -0.96
N LEU A 43 8.61 41.08 -1.52
CA LEU A 43 8.09 40.59 -2.79
C LEU A 43 6.58 40.34 -2.71
N CYS A 44 6.11 39.67 -1.65
CA CYS A 44 4.68 39.48 -1.40
C CYS A 44 3.94 40.81 -1.26
N GLY A 45 4.50 41.79 -0.55
CA GLY A 45 3.95 43.14 -0.44
C GLY A 45 3.80 43.83 -1.80
N LEU A 46 4.86 43.82 -2.63
CA LEU A 46 4.83 44.38 -3.99
C LEU A 46 3.83 43.65 -4.90
N LEU A 47 3.67 42.34 -4.73
CA LEU A 47 2.72 41.53 -5.50
C LEU A 47 1.28 41.84 -5.11
N ILE A 48 1.00 42.07 -3.82
CA ILE A 48 -0.31 42.52 -3.32
C ILE A 48 -0.64 43.92 -3.89
N ILE A 49 0.32 44.84 -3.90
CA ILE A 49 0.15 46.18 -4.48
C ILE A 49 -0.09 46.09 -6.00
N TYR A 50 0.68 45.28 -6.72
CA TYR A 50 0.52 45.05 -8.16
C TYR A 50 -0.87 44.48 -8.51
N VAL A 51 -1.30 43.46 -7.79
CA VAL A 51 -2.61 42.83 -8.00
C VAL A 51 -3.73 43.83 -7.69
N SER A 52 -3.64 44.56 -6.57
CA SER A 52 -4.67 45.50 -6.16
C SER A 52 -4.82 46.71 -7.09
N VAL A 53 -3.72 47.26 -7.61
CA VAL A 53 -3.75 48.48 -8.44
C VAL A 53 -4.00 48.16 -9.93
N LEU A 54 -3.45 47.07 -10.46
CA LEU A 54 -3.48 46.80 -11.92
C LEU A 54 -4.45 45.69 -12.33
N VAL A 55 -4.58 44.64 -11.51
CA VAL A 55 -5.35 43.44 -11.88
C VAL A 55 -6.79 43.54 -11.41
N ILE A 56 -7.05 43.99 -10.18
CA ILE A 56 -8.41 44.16 -9.64
C ILE A 56 -9.28 45.09 -10.51
N PRO A 57 -8.86 46.30 -10.93
CA PRO A 57 -9.73 47.16 -11.74
C PRO A 57 -9.98 46.61 -13.15
N LYS A 58 -9.01 45.92 -13.77
CA LYS A 58 -9.19 45.27 -15.08
C LYS A 58 -10.16 44.09 -14.99
N THR A 59 -9.98 43.23 -13.98
CA THR A 59 -10.85 42.08 -13.75
C THR A 59 -12.26 42.52 -13.36
N GLN A 60 -12.41 43.57 -12.54
CA GLN A 60 -13.72 44.15 -12.21
C GLN A 60 -14.44 44.73 -13.43
N ARG A 61 -13.74 45.45 -14.32
CA ARG A 61 -14.34 45.98 -15.57
C ARG A 61 -14.76 44.85 -16.50
N TRP A 62 -13.90 43.84 -16.67
CA TRP A 62 -14.20 42.65 -17.48
C TRP A 62 -15.36 41.82 -16.91
N LEU A 63 -15.37 41.60 -15.59
CA LEU A 63 -16.47 40.95 -14.88
C LEU A 63 -17.76 41.75 -14.99
N LYS A 64 -17.72 43.08 -14.83
CA LYS A 64 -18.89 43.95 -15.05
C LYS A 64 -19.43 43.81 -16.48
N GLN A 65 -18.58 43.81 -17.49
CA GLN A 65 -19.01 43.63 -18.90
C GLN A 65 -19.59 42.23 -19.16
N GLN A 66 -18.97 41.18 -18.61
CA GLN A 66 -19.46 39.79 -18.68
C GLN A 66 -20.81 39.63 -17.96
N LEU A 67 -20.95 40.23 -16.77
CA LEU A 67 -22.18 40.20 -15.97
C LEU A 67 -23.31 40.99 -16.66
N VAL A 68 -23.01 42.14 -17.27
CA VAL A 68 -23.95 42.96 -18.05
C VAL A 68 -24.44 42.19 -19.29
N LYS A 69 -23.54 41.56 -20.06
CA LYS A 69 -23.91 40.68 -21.20
C LYS A 69 -24.73 39.47 -20.76
N LYS A 70 -24.44 38.91 -19.57
CA LYS A 70 -25.25 37.82 -18.98
C LYS A 70 -26.62 38.29 -18.46
N ARG A 71 -26.75 39.56 -18.05
CA ARG A 71 -27.98 40.12 -17.48
C ARG A 71 -28.95 40.64 -18.56
N TYR A 72 -28.48 41.39 -19.55
CA TYR A 72 -29.34 42.13 -20.50
C TYR A 72 -29.46 41.52 -21.91
N GLY A 73 -28.51 40.67 -22.30
CA GLY A 73 -28.46 40.11 -23.66
C GLY A 73 -27.45 40.79 -24.60
N SER A 74 -27.00 40.05 -25.61
CA SER A 74 -26.02 40.51 -26.61
C SER A 74 -26.67 41.32 -27.73
N ASN A 75 -27.85 40.89 -28.19
CA ASN A 75 -28.48 41.38 -29.42
C ASN A 75 -29.49 42.50 -29.13
N ARG A 76 -29.80 43.35 -30.12
CA ARG A 76 -30.79 44.45 -29.98
C ARG A 76 -32.16 43.92 -29.56
N LEU A 77 -32.59 42.80 -30.14
CA LEU A 77 -33.85 42.13 -29.80
C LEU A 77 -33.86 41.63 -28.35
N GLU A 78 -32.78 41.02 -27.85
CA GLU A 78 -32.70 40.59 -26.43
C GLU A 78 -32.78 41.80 -25.48
N ARG A 79 -32.17 42.94 -25.82
CA ARG A 79 -32.24 44.15 -24.98
C ARG A 79 -33.66 44.74 -24.96
N GLN A 80 -34.35 44.79 -26.09
CA GLN A 80 -35.76 45.20 -26.16
C GLN A 80 -36.66 44.23 -25.39
N LEU A 81 -36.43 42.93 -25.55
CA LEU A 81 -37.12 41.88 -24.80
C LEU A 81 -36.92 42.05 -23.29
N TRP A 82 -35.70 42.29 -22.84
CA TRP A 82 -35.40 42.58 -21.44
C TRP A 82 -36.18 43.80 -20.94
N GLN A 83 -36.23 44.88 -21.73
CA GLN A 83 -36.96 46.10 -21.34
C GLN A 83 -38.46 45.84 -21.18
N HIS A 84 -39.07 45.01 -22.02
CA HIS A 84 -40.48 44.61 -21.90
C HIS A 84 -40.69 43.62 -20.75
N TRP A 85 -39.81 42.63 -20.60
CA TRP A 85 -39.88 41.62 -19.55
C TRP A 85 -39.67 42.19 -18.14
N LYS A 86 -38.66 43.05 -17.95
CA LYS A 86 -38.26 43.59 -16.63
C LYS A 86 -39.40 44.35 -15.94
N ARG A 87 -40.32 44.94 -16.72
CA ARG A 87 -41.45 45.73 -16.20
C ARG A 87 -42.37 44.85 -15.36
N GLY A 88 -42.84 43.72 -15.89
CA GLY A 88 -43.68 42.78 -15.13
C GLY A 88 -42.89 41.92 -14.14
N ALA A 89 -41.67 41.51 -14.49
CA ALA A 89 -40.82 40.74 -13.59
C ALA A 89 -40.45 41.51 -12.31
N GLY A 90 -40.31 42.83 -12.39
CA GLY A 90 -40.08 43.70 -11.23
C GLY A 90 -41.26 43.70 -10.26
N ILE A 91 -42.49 43.79 -10.78
CA ILE A 91 -43.72 43.73 -9.99
C ILE A 91 -43.84 42.35 -9.35
N GLN A 92 -43.69 41.29 -10.14
CA GLN A 92 -43.75 39.92 -9.67
C GLN A 92 -42.72 39.65 -8.56
N LYS A 93 -41.48 40.13 -8.72
CA LYS A 93 -40.42 39.97 -7.72
C LYS A 93 -40.71 40.77 -6.45
N ARG A 94 -41.22 42.00 -6.58
CA ARG A 94 -41.61 42.84 -5.44
C ARG A 94 -42.71 42.15 -4.62
N TRP A 95 -43.77 41.68 -5.29
CA TRP A 95 -44.91 41.01 -4.66
C TRP A 95 -44.52 39.65 -4.06
N TRP A 96 -43.66 38.88 -4.74
CA TRP A 96 -43.16 37.62 -4.20
C TRP A 96 -42.28 37.80 -2.95
N LEU A 97 -41.49 38.87 -2.88
CA LEU A 97 -40.67 39.18 -1.70
C LEU A 97 -41.48 39.71 -0.52
N THR A 98 -42.59 40.42 -0.77
CA THR A 98 -43.43 40.99 0.29
C THR A 98 -44.53 40.04 0.76
N TRP A 99 -45.15 39.27 -0.14
CA TRP A 99 -46.33 38.44 0.16
C TRP A 99 -46.25 37.09 -0.56
N ARG A 100 -45.48 36.15 0.01
CA ARG A 100 -45.09 34.89 -0.65
C ARG A 100 -46.27 33.96 -1.00
N GLU A 101 -47.31 33.99 -0.18
CA GLU A 101 -48.52 33.15 -0.32
C GLU A 101 -49.61 33.82 -1.18
N TYR A 102 -49.70 35.15 -1.16
CA TYR A 102 -50.75 35.93 -1.85
C TYR A 102 -50.30 36.47 -3.22
N ALA A 103 -49.07 36.20 -3.65
CA ALA A 103 -48.59 36.65 -4.96
C ALA A 103 -49.45 36.03 -6.08
N PRO A 104 -50.08 36.84 -6.96
CA PRO A 104 -50.96 36.34 -7.99
C PRO A 104 -50.21 35.40 -8.95
N PRO A 105 -50.83 34.28 -9.37
CA PRO A 105 -50.26 33.41 -10.39
C PRO A 105 -50.04 34.18 -11.70
N TRP A 106 -49.05 33.75 -12.47
CA TRP A 106 -48.83 34.30 -13.80
C TRP A 106 -48.72 33.20 -14.84
N TYR A 107 -49.25 33.52 -16.02
CA TYR A 107 -49.39 32.60 -17.15
C TYR A 107 -48.68 33.16 -18.37
N VAL A 108 -48.10 32.29 -19.18
CA VAL A 108 -47.55 32.69 -20.49
C VAL A 108 -48.61 32.39 -21.54
N VAL A 109 -48.97 33.40 -22.33
CA VAL A 109 -49.91 33.24 -23.45
C VAL A 109 -49.09 33.06 -24.73
N LEU A 110 -49.25 31.90 -25.37
CA LEU A 110 -48.56 31.48 -26.59
C LEU A 110 -49.58 31.12 -27.66
N GLY A 111 -49.24 31.32 -28.92
CA GLY A 111 -50.16 31.14 -30.03
C GLY A 111 -49.49 31.47 -31.35
N MET A 112 -49.98 30.84 -32.41
CA MET A 112 -49.44 31.02 -33.76
C MET A 112 -49.77 32.41 -34.34
N GLN A 113 -49.22 32.72 -35.50
CA GLN A 113 -49.59 33.94 -36.22
C GLN A 113 -51.09 33.92 -36.50
N GLY A 114 -51.79 35.01 -36.20
CA GLY A 114 -53.24 35.08 -36.33
C GLY A 114 -54.03 34.32 -35.25
N ALA A 115 -53.42 33.82 -34.17
CA ALA A 115 -54.14 33.07 -33.13
C ALA A 115 -55.02 33.92 -32.18
N GLY A 116 -55.27 35.19 -32.47
CA GLY A 116 -56.14 36.03 -31.63
C GLY A 116 -55.66 36.28 -30.19
N GLN A 117 -54.37 36.05 -29.87
CA GLN A 117 -53.82 36.12 -28.51
C GLN A 117 -54.07 37.47 -27.82
N GLN A 118 -54.08 38.56 -28.60
CA GLN A 118 -54.38 39.89 -28.09
C GLN A 118 -55.88 40.10 -27.93
N GLY A 119 -56.69 39.66 -28.90
CA GLY A 119 -58.15 39.73 -28.81
C GLY A 119 -58.71 38.99 -27.59
N LEU A 120 -58.08 37.88 -27.18
CA LEU A 120 -58.42 37.17 -25.95
C LEU A 120 -58.32 38.04 -24.68
N LEU A 121 -57.42 39.02 -24.66
CA LEU A 121 -57.07 39.84 -23.48
C LEU A 121 -57.47 41.31 -23.61
N ALA A 122 -57.72 41.81 -24.82
CA ALA A 122 -57.83 43.23 -25.11
C ALA A 122 -59.13 43.87 -24.62
N ASP A 123 -60.20 43.09 -24.45
CA ASP A 123 -61.54 43.61 -24.11
C ASP A 123 -62.10 43.04 -22.78
N SER A 124 -61.26 42.48 -21.92
CA SER A 124 -61.70 42.24 -20.54
C SER A 124 -61.93 43.61 -19.88
N GLN A 125 -63.18 43.97 -19.57
CA GLN A 125 -63.65 45.28 -19.07
C GLN A 125 -63.04 45.75 -17.72
N ILE A 126 -61.93 45.19 -17.28
CA ILE A 126 -61.27 45.53 -16.03
C ILE A 126 -60.23 46.61 -16.28
N PRO A 127 -60.20 47.69 -15.48
CA PRO A 127 -59.06 48.61 -15.48
C PRO A 127 -57.79 47.83 -15.12
N SER A 128 -56.87 47.74 -16.07
CA SER A 128 -55.50 47.31 -15.79
C SER A 128 -54.99 48.14 -14.61
N PHE A 129 -54.53 47.48 -13.54
CA PHE A 129 -54.16 48.09 -12.25
C PHE A 129 -53.07 49.18 -12.37
N ALA A 130 -52.52 49.37 -13.56
CA ALA A 130 -51.53 50.40 -13.86
C ALA A 130 -52.06 51.61 -14.64
N GLY A 131 -53.28 51.64 -15.20
CA GLY A 131 -53.71 52.76 -16.07
C GLY A 131 -52.94 52.84 -17.41
N TRP A 132 -52.30 51.75 -17.83
CA TRP A 132 -51.40 51.72 -18.99
C TRP A 132 -52.08 51.07 -20.19
N GLN A 133 -53.03 51.78 -20.80
CA GLN A 133 -53.47 51.51 -22.18
C GLN A 133 -52.51 52.24 -23.13
N ASN A 134 -51.46 51.55 -23.60
CA ASN A 134 -50.74 52.05 -24.76
C ASN A 134 -51.55 51.70 -26.01
N HIS A 135 -52.38 52.65 -26.44
CA HIS A 135 -53.15 52.70 -27.70
C HIS A 135 -52.32 52.59 -29.00
N SER A 136 -51.10 52.05 -28.97
CA SER A 136 -50.35 51.77 -30.20
C SER A 136 -50.71 50.39 -30.75
N LEU A 137 -51.78 50.39 -31.55
CA LEU A 137 -52.23 49.32 -32.46
C LEU A 137 -51.21 49.02 -33.58
N ASN A 138 -49.90 49.11 -33.33
CA ASN A 138 -48.90 48.58 -34.25
C ASN A 138 -48.72 47.08 -33.97
N GLU A 139 -49.63 46.30 -34.57
CA GLU A 139 -49.74 44.84 -34.50
C GLU A 139 -48.45 44.09 -34.88
N ARG A 140 -47.53 44.75 -35.61
CA ARG A 140 -46.42 44.07 -36.30
C ARG A 140 -45.10 43.94 -35.52
N GLN A 141 -44.90 44.60 -34.36
CA GLN A 141 -43.55 44.74 -33.75
C GLN A 141 -43.45 44.61 -32.21
N PHE A 142 -44.34 43.92 -31.50
CA PHE A 142 -44.12 43.65 -30.08
C PHE A 142 -43.42 42.30 -29.87
N SER A 143 -42.51 42.21 -28.90
CA SER A 143 -41.84 40.95 -28.50
C SER A 143 -42.61 40.23 -27.39
N CYS A 144 -42.87 40.93 -26.28
CA CYS A 144 -43.73 40.45 -25.20
C CYS A 144 -44.48 41.61 -24.52
N ARG A 145 -45.66 41.34 -23.98
CA ARG A 145 -46.51 42.31 -23.28
C ARG A 145 -47.12 41.69 -22.03
N TRP A 146 -47.14 42.45 -20.95
CA TRP A 146 -47.77 42.04 -19.69
C TRP A 146 -49.17 42.62 -19.57
N TRP A 147 -50.12 41.77 -19.18
CA TRP A 147 -51.47 42.12 -18.80
C TRP A 147 -51.67 41.79 -17.32
N PHE A 148 -52.21 42.74 -16.56
CA PHE A 148 -52.35 42.60 -15.10
C PHE A 148 -53.83 42.62 -14.74
N PHE A 149 -54.31 41.53 -14.16
CA PHE A 149 -55.65 41.38 -13.63
C PHE A 149 -55.62 41.37 -12.10
N ARG A 150 -56.78 41.51 -11.46
CA ARG A 150 -56.89 41.50 -9.98
C ARG A 150 -56.32 40.22 -9.35
N ARG A 151 -56.52 39.05 -10.00
CA ARG A 151 -56.17 37.74 -9.45
C ARG A 151 -55.05 37.01 -10.21
N ALA A 152 -54.60 37.49 -11.37
CA ALA A 152 -53.55 36.86 -12.16
C ALA A 152 -52.80 37.85 -13.08
N MET A 153 -51.65 37.41 -13.60
CA MET A 153 -50.87 38.16 -14.60
C MET A 153 -50.66 37.32 -15.86
N TYR A 154 -50.78 37.91 -17.03
CA TYR A 154 -50.61 37.22 -18.31
C TYR A 154 -49.47 37.86 -19.11
N LEU A 155 -48.50 37.04 -19.50
CA LEU A 155 -47.41 37.46 -20.38
C LEU A 155 -47.70 36.97 -21.80
N VAL A 156 -48.15 37.87 -22.65
CA VAL A 156 -48.40 37.59 -24.07
C VAL A 156 -47.09 37.63 -24.82
N MET A 157 -46.77 36.51 -25.44
CA MET A 157 -45.60 36.38 -26.31
C MET A 157 -46.01 36.55 -27.75
N SER A 158 -45.16 37.23 -28.52
CA SER A 158 -45.34 37.33 -29.97
C SER A 158 -45.26 35.96 -30.64
N SER A 159 -46.08 35.75 -31.65
CA SER A 159 -46.08 34.54 -32.49
C SER A 159 -44.75 34.30 -33.21
N TYR A 160 -43.89 35.31 -33.38
CA TYR A 160 -42.54 35.14 -33.94
C TYR A 160 -41.66 34.20 -33.10
N PHE A 161 -41.91 34.03 -31.80
CA PHE A 161 -41.17 33.08 -30.96
C PHE A 161 -41.50 31.61 -31.29
N LEU A 162 -42.58 31.34 -32.02
CA LEU A 162 -42.92 30.02 -32.54
C LEU A 162 -42.30 29.74 -33.92
N THR A 163 -41.61 30.72 -34.52
CA THR A 163 -40.89 30.53 -35.79
C THR A 163 -39.49 29.97 -35.55
N ASP A 164 -38.99 29.10 -36.43
CA ASP A 164 -37.64 28.50 -36.31
C ASP A 164 -36.50 29.44 -36.77
N ARG A 165 -36.65 30.75 -36.53
CA ARG A 165 -35.61 31.74 -36.83
C ARG A 165 -34.56 31.75 -35.71
N PRO A 166 -33.25 31.69 -36.02
CA PRO A 166 -32.19 31.54 -35.02
C PRO A 166 -32.13 32.70 -34.01
N LEU A 167 -32.41 33.93 -34.47
CA LEU A 167 -32.45 35.12 -33.62
C LEU A 167 -33.54 35.02 -32.53
N TYR A 168 -34.73 34.52 -32.88
CA TYR A 168 -35.84 34.35 -31.96
C TYR A 168 -35.63 33.15 -31.03
N ARG A 169 -35.02 32.07 -31.54
CA ARG A 169 -34.64 30.90 -30.73
C ARG A 169 -33.62 31.26 -29.64
N GLN A 170 -32.61 32.06 -29.98
CA GLN A 170 -31.63 32.57 -29.01
C GLN A 170 -32.31 33.46 -27.95
N ALA A 171 -33.17 34.38 -28.39
CA ALA A 171 -33.91 35.26 -27.50
C ALA A 171 -34.90 34.51 -26.60
N TRP A 172 -35.53 33.44 -27.10
CA TRP A 172 -36.39 32.55 -26.32
C TRP A 172 -35.61 31.85 -25.21
N GLN A 173 -34.46 31.24 -25.52
CA GLN A 173 -33.58 30.61 -24.52
C GLN A 173 -33.17 31.59 -23.42
N ARG A 174 -32.91 32.86 -23.80
CA ARG A 174 -32.60 33.94 -22.86
C ARG A 174 -33.81 34.32 -22.01
N LEU A 175 -35.00 34.36 -22.60
CA LEU A 175 -36.25 34.62 -21.89
C LEU A 175 -36.55 33.52 -20.86
N ILE A 176 -36.40 32.24 -21.24
CA ILE A 176 -36.50 31.10 -20.32
C ILE A 176 -35.49 31.21 -19.17
N TYR A 177 -34.27 31.68 -19.44
CA TYR A 177 -33.31 31.99 -18.37
C TYR A 177 -33.88 33.01 -17.38
N TRP A 178 -34.50 34.08 -17.87
CA TRP A 178 -35.09 35.10 -17.02
C TRP A 178 -36.30 34.57 -16.22
N PHE A 179 -37.12 33.70 -16.80
CA PHE A 179 -38.18 33.00 -16.06
C PHE A 179 -37.65 32.20 -14.87
N SER A 180 -36.48 31.55 -15.00
CA SER A 180 -35.86 30.82 -13.89
C SER A 180 -35.35 31.72 -12.74
N LYS A 181 -35.29 33.05 -12.94
CA LYS A 181 -34.82 34.01 -11.93
C LYS A 181 -35.94 34.63 -11.10
N VAL A 182 -37.19 34.45 -11.52
CA VAL A 182 -38.37 34.91 -10.78
C VAL A 182 -39.22 33.67 -10.45
N ARG A 183 -40.34 33.84 -9.75
CA ARG A 183 -41.27 32.72 -9.52
C ARG A 183 -41.69 32.16 -10.89
N PRO A 184 -41.56 30.85 -11.13
CA PRO A 184 -41.79 30.30 -12.46
C PRO A 184 -43.30 30.30 -12.78
N PRO A 185 -43.70 30.27 -14.06
CA PRO A 185 -45.10 30.44 -14.47
C PRO A 185 -45.98 29.31 -13.93
N THR A 186 -47.21 29.63 -13.54
CA THR A 186 -48.18 28.62 -13.09
C THR A 186 -48.54 27.67 -14.22
N GLY A 187 -48.56 28.17 -15.45
CA GLY A 187 -48.63 27.37 -16.68
C GLY A 187 -48.76 28.24 -17.91
N ILE A 188 -49.27 27.65 -18.99
CA ILE A 188 -49.31 28.25 -20.32
C ILE A 188 -50.73 28.23 -20.86
N VAL A 189 -51.17 29.35 -21.38
CA VAL A 189 -52.41 29.46 -22.15
C VAL A 189 -52.03 29.41 -23.62
N LEU A 190 -52.44 28.36 -24.31
CA LEU A 190 -52.19 28.14 -25.73
C LEU A 190 -53.41 28.59 -26.54
N CYS A 191 -53.25 29.63 -27.35
CA CYS A 191 -54.25 30.09 -28.30
C CYS A 191 -54.13 29.30 -29.60
N LEU A 192 -55.19 28.61 -29.98
CA LEU A 192 -55.29 27.80 -31.19
C LEU A 192 -56.37 28.41 -32.10
N PRO A 193 -56.03 29.00 -33.26
CA PRO A 193 -57.03 29.59 -34.14
C PRO A 193 -57.94 28.51 -34.73
N MET A 194 -59.24 28.79 -34.78
CA MET A 194 -60.25 27.89 -35.36
C MET A 194 -59.95 27.55 -36.82
N ASP A 195 -59.43 28.51 -37.60
CA ASP A 195 -59.04 28.32 -39.01
C ASP A 195 -58.03 27.18 -39.20
N LEU A 196 -57.14 26.96 -38.23
CA LEU A 196 -56.17 25.88 -38.27
C LEU A 196 -56.84 24.51 -38.11
N LEU A 197 -57.94 24.44 -37.37
CA LEU A 197 -58.70 23.22 -37.17
C LEU A 197 -59.62 22.93 -38.36
N LEU A 198 -60.27 23.97 -38.92
CA LEU A 198 -61.24 23.85 -40.01
C LEU A 198 -60.60 23.67 -41.39
N HIS A 199 -59.58 24.45 -41.72
CA HIS A 199 -59.11 24.61 -43.10
C HIS A 199 -57.69 24.09 -43.36
N ALA A 200 -56.86 23.91 -42.32
CA ALA A 200 -55.46 23.53 -42.53
C ALA A 200 -55.30 22.03 -42.81
N ASN A 201 -54.37 21.68 -43.71
CA ASN A 201 -53.99 20.29 -43.98
C ASN A 201 -53.36 19.61 -42.75
N ASN A 202 -53.47 18.28 -42.64
CA ASN A 202 -52.88 17.49 -41.54
C ASN A 202 -51.39 17.79 -41.33
N LYS A 203 -50.61 17.96 -42.42
CA LYS A 203 -49.18 18.32 -42.34
C LYS A 203 -48.94 19.67 -41.64
N VAL A 204 -49.78 20.66 -41.92
CA VAL A 204 -49.66 22.02 -41.35
C VAL A 204 -50.03 21.99 -39.87
N ARG A 205 -51.12 21.30 -39.49
CA ARG A 205 -51.51 21.08 -38.09
C ARG A 205 -50.43 20.35 -37.29
N PHE A 206 -49.86 19.30 -37.87
CA PHE A 206 -48.77 18.55 -37.24
C PHE A 206 -47.51 19.39 -37.02
N GLN A 207 -47.09 20.17 -38.04
CA GLN A 207 -45.93 21.05 -37.93
C GLN A 207 -46.15 22.16 -36.88
N ALA A 208 -47.35 22.73 -36.84
CA ALA A 208 -47.77 23.69 -35.83
C ALA A 208 -47.64 23.14 -34.40
N ALA A 209 -48.20 21.94 -34.16
CA ALA A 209 -48.10 21.26 -32.88
C ALA A 209 -46.65 20.97 -32.50
N ARG A 210 -45.82 20.51 -33.44
CA ARG A 210 -44.40 20.23 -33.22
C ARG A 210 -43.60 21.47 -32.82
N LEU A 211 -43.76 22.58 -33.55
CA LEU A 211 -43.06 23.83 -33.24
C LEU A 211 -43.42 24.32 -31.83
N MET A 212 -44.71 24.22 -31.47
CA MET A 212 -45.17 24.57 -30.13
C MET A 212 -44.56 23.65 -29.07
N ARG A 213 -44.55 22.33 -29.30
CA ARG A 213 -43.93 21.33 -28.41
C ARG A 213 -42.46 21.62 -28.15
N GLU A 214 -41.69 21.96 -29.19
CA GLU A 214 -40.27 22.30 -29.06
C GLU A 214 -40.04 23.52 -28.13
N GLN A 215 -40.90 24.53 -28.21
CA GLN A 215 -40.80 25.70 -27.31
C GLN A 215 -41.20 25.36 -25.86
N LEU A 216 -42.21 24.50 -25.68
CA LEU A 216 -42.64 24.00 -24.37
C LEU A 216 -41.56 23.13 -23.72
N ALA A 217 -40.90 22.26 -24.49
CA ALA A 217 -39.84 21.39 -24.02
C ALA A 217 -38.65 22.21 -23.48
N LEU A 218 -38.24 23.27 -24.19
CA LEU A 218 -37.18 24.17 -23.75
C LEU A 218 -37.52 24.88 -22.43
N LEU A 219 -38.79 25.27 -22.25
CA LEU A 219 -39.28 25.85 -21.00
C LEU A 219 -39.22 24.83 -19.85
N GLN A 220 -39.78 23.64 -20.06
CA GLN A 220 -39.85 22.58 -19.05
C GLN A 220 -38.46 22.14 -18.58
N GLN A 221 -37.55 21.89 -19.52
CA GLN A 221 -36.18 21.44 -19.24
C GLN A 221 -35.45 22.40 -18.28
N ARG A 222 -35.68 23.71 -18.43
CA ARG A 222 -35.01 24.71 -17.61
C ARG A 222 -35.73 25.00 -16.30
N LEU A 223 -37.05 24.95 -16.30
CA LEU A 223 -37.88 25.24 -15.13
C LEU A 223 -37.89 24.08 -14.13
N GLY A 224 -37.65 22.85 -14.58
CA GLY A 224 -37.52 21.71 -13.67
C GLY A 224 -38.85 21.14 -13.18
N TYR A 225 -39.96 21.34 -13.90
CA TYR A 225 -41.28 20.72 -13.62
C TYR A 225 -42.13 20.60 -14.89
N ARG A 226 -43.13 19.70 -14.89
CA ARG A 226 -44.09 19.55 -16.00
C ARG A 226 -45.01 20.76 -16.08
N LEU A 227 -45.15 21.37 -17.26
CA LEU A 227 -45.99 22.55 -17.46
C LEU A 227 -47.45 22.17 -17.72
N SER A 228 -48.34 22.81 -16.98
CA SER A 228 -49.79 22.84 -17.24
C SER A 228 -50.07 23.73 -18.44
N VAL A 229 -50.78 23.20 -19.44
CA VAL A 229 -51.16 23.89 -20.68
C VAL A 229 -52.68 23.90 -20.80
N TRP A 230 -53.29 25.08 -20.83
CA TRP A 230 -54.71 25.27 -21.13
C TRP A 230 -54.85 25.71 -22.58
N VAL A 231 -55.67 25.00 -23.35
CA VAL A 231 -55.88 25.32 -24.76
C VAL A 231 -57.15 26.15 -24.90
N VAL A 232 -57.02 27.29 -25.57
CA VAL A 232 -58.12 28.18 -25.90
C VAL A 232 -58.22 28.25 -27.41
N VAL A 233 -59.29 27.68 -27.96
CA VAL A 233 -59.63 27.78 -29.37
C VAL A 233 -60.17 29.19 -29.62
N THR A 234 -59.43 30.00 -30.37
CA THR A 234 -59.78 31.38 -30.69
C THR A 234 -60.45 31.46 -32.06
N HIS A 235 -61.14 32.57 -32.33
CA HIS A 235 -61.91 32.77 -33.56
C HIS A 235 -63.06 31.77 -33.75
N SER A 236 -63.72 31.38 -32.66
CA SER A 236 -64.83 30.42 -32.72
C SER A 236 -66.05 30.93 -33.50
N GLU A 237 -66.12 32.24 -33.74
CA GLU A 237 -67.11 32.89 -34.58
C GLU A 237 -67.06 32.48 -36.06
N SER A 238 -65.94 31.92 -36.51
CA SER A 238 -65.80 31.33 -37.86
C SER A 238 -66.68 30.10 -38.08
N LEU A 239 -67.19 29.48 -37.01
CA LEU A 239 -68.08 28.33 -37.13
C LEU A 239 -69.46 28.75 -37.67
N PRO A 240 -69.99 28.03 -38.67
CA PRO A 240 -71.34 28.28 -39.17
C PRO A 240 -72.38 28.25 -38.03
N GLY A 241 -73.22 29.28 -37.96
CA GLY A 241 -74.25 29.41 -36.93
C GLY A 241 -73.79 29.98 -35.58
N PHE A 242 -72.49 30.18 -35.35
CA PHE A 242 -71.98 30.66 -34.06
C PHE A 242 -72.41 32.09 -33.74
N HIS A 243 -72.31 33.00 -34.72
CA HIS A 243 -72.75 34.39 -34.55
C HIS A 243 -74.25 34.51 -34.26
N LEU A 244 -75.07 33.63 -34.86
CA LEU A 244 -76.51 33.59 -34.61
C LEU A 244 -76.82 33.14 -33.18
N TRP A 245 -76.10 32.11 -32.73
CA TRP A 245 -76.22 31.59 -31.36
C TRP A 245 -75.75 32.60 -30.31
N SER A 246 -74.58 33.24 -30.52
CA SER A 246 -73.95 34.11 -29.52
C SER A 246 -74.72 35.41 -29.30
N ARG A 247 -75.35 35.97 -30.34
CA ARG A 247 -76.16 37.19 -30.25
C ARG A 247 -77.35 37.06 -29.29
N GLN A 248 -77.88 35.85 -29.15
CA GLN A 248 -79.03 35.58 -28.28
C GLN A 248 -78.66 35.31 -26.82
N LEU A 249 -77.37 35.23 -26.50
CA LEU A 249 -76.92 35.06 -25.14
C LEU A 249 -77.03 36.37 -24.36
N SER A 250 -77.49 36.27 -23.12
CA SER A 250 -77.43 37.38 -22.15
C SER A 250 -75.98 37.78 -21.88
N GLU A 251 -75.75 39.00 -21.40
CA GLU A 251 -74.40 39.50 -21.09
C GLU A 251 -73.67 38.59 -20.09
N GLN A 252 -74.37 38.07 -19.08
CA GLN A 252 -73.80 37.11 -18.12
C GLN A 252 -73.37 35.80 -18.78
N GLN A 253 -74.17 35.28 -19.70
CA GLN A 253 -73.84 34.06 -20.46
C GLN A 253 -72.68 34.28 -21.43
N ARG A 254 -72.56 35.47 -22.02
CA ARG A 254 -71.42 35.84 -22.89
C ARG A 254 -70.10 35.91 -22.12
N GLN A 255 -70.15 36.19 -20.81
CA GLN A 255 -68.98 36.18 -19.93
C GLN A 255 -68.65 34.78 -19.39
N GLN A 256 -69.63 33.85 -19.44
CA GLN A 256 -69.47 32.49 -18.93
C GLN A 256 -68.47 31.69 -19.78
N VAL A 257 -67.71 30.78 -19.20
CA VAL A 257 -66.75 29.98 -19.97
C VAL A 257 -67.46 28.94 -20.82
N LEU A 258 -67.08 28.88 -22.10
CA LEU A 258 -67.46 27.81 -23.03
C LEU A 258 -66.31 26.79 -23.11
N GLY A 259 -66.45 25.66 -22.44
CA GLY A 259 -65.42 24.61 -22.41
C GLY A 259 -65.38 23.85 -21.09
N GLY A 260 -64.35 23.03 -20.93
CA GLY A 260 -64.20 22.13 -19.78
C GLY A 260 -62.74 21.98 -19.32
N MET A 261 -62.57 21.74 -18.03
CA MET A 261 -61.29 21.31 -17.48
C MET A 261 -61.06 19.84 -17.84
N ILE A 262 -59.81 19.49 -18.11
CA ILE A 262 -59.41 18.12 -18.45
C ILE A 262 -58.54 17.61 -17.30
N ASP A 263 -59.02 16.61 -16.58
CA ASP A 263 -58.26 15.93 -15.53
C ASP A 263 -57.42 14.80 -16.16
N HIS A 264 -56.12 14.80 -15.87
CA HIS A 264 -55.19 13.83 -16.45
C HIS A 264 -54.97 12.71 -15.46
N GLY A 265 -55.25 11.47 -15.87
CA GLY A 265 -54.68 10.30 -15.21
C GLY A 265 -53.15 10.35 -15.25
N LEU A 266 -52.50 9.65 -14.33
CA LEU A 266 -51.04 9.55 -14.21
C LEU A 266 -50.33 9.12 -15.51
N ASP A 267 -51.09 8.51 -16.43
CA ASP A 267 -50.60 7.84 -17.65
C ASP A 267 -50.58 8.72 -18.91
N GLY A 268 -51.02 9.99 -18.83
CA GLY A 268 -50.92 10.94 -19.94
C GLY A 268 -51.89 10.70 -21.12
N ASN A 269 -52.84 9.77 -20.99
CA ASN A 269 -53.86 9.53 -22.02
C ASN A 269 -54.99 10.58 -21.91
N PHE A 270 -54.97 11.57 -22.79
CA PHE A 270 -55.92 12.69 -22.80
C PHE A 270 -57.16 12.46 -23.69
N THR A 271 -57.15 11.44 -24.56
CA THR A 271 -58.17 11.21 -25.60
C THR A 271 -59.58 11.05 -25.02
N GLY A 272 -59.77 10.11 -24.09
CA GLY A 272 -61.07 9.89 -23.45
C GLY A 272 -61.53 11.04 -22.56
N ALA A 273 -60.62 11.84 -22.00
CA ALA A 273 -60.98 13.02 -21.23
C ALA A 273 -61.40 14.20 -22.15
N LEU A 274 -60.73 14.34 -23.30
CA LEU A 274 -61.09 15.30 -24.34
C LEU A 274 -62.49 15.04 -24.90
N GLU A 275 -62.79 13.79 -25.28
CA GLU A 275 -64.10 13.40 -25.81
C GLU A 275 -65.23 13.77 -24.84
N ARG A 276 -65.08 13.45 -23.55
CA ARG A 276 -66.05 13.84 -22.50
C ARG A 276 -66.25 15.35 -22.40
N THR A 277 -65.16 16.13 -22.48
CA THR A 277 -65.28 17.59 -22.44
C THR A 277 -65.98 18.15 -23.67
N LEU A 278 -65.68 17.63 -24.87
CA LEU A 278 -66.35 18.04 -26.11
C LEU A 278 -67.82 17.67 -26.09
N ASP A 279 -68.18 16.45 -25.68
CA ASP A 279 -69.57 16.04 -25.56
C ASP A 279 -70.32 16.91 -24.55
N SER A 280 -69.71 17.30 -23.43
CA SER A 280 -70.35 18.23 -22.48
C SER A 280 -70.65 19.59 -23.10
N VAL A 281 -69.74 20.12 -23.92
CA VAL A 281 -69.92 21.38 -24.66
C VAL A 281 -71.00 21.22 -25.73
N ILE A 282 -70.99 20.12 -26.48
CA ILE A 282 -72.00 19.82 -27.50
C ILE A 282 -73.38 19.70 -26.87
N GLN A 283 -73.53 19.03 -25.72
CA GLN A 283 -74.81 18.92 -25.03
C GLN A 283 -75.29 20.28 -24.52
N ALA A 284 -74.40 21.11 -23.96
CA ALA A 284 -74.73 22.47 -23.55
C ALA A 284 -75.19 23.34 -24.74
N LEU A 285 -74.53 23.21 -25.89
CA LEU A 285 -74.92 23.87 -27.13
C LEU A 285 -76.28 23.35 -27.64
N LYS A 286 -76.50 22.04 -27.69
CA LYS A 286 -77.80 21.46 -28.08
C LYS A 286 -78.94 22.02 -27.23
N ILE A 287 -78.79 22.05 -25.90
CA ILE A 287 -79.81 22.57 -25.00
C ILE A 287 -80.06 24.07 -25.23
N THR A 288 -79.00 24.86 -25.42
CA THR A 288 -79.14 26.31 -25.64
C THR A 288 -79.73 26.62 -27.02
N CYS A 289 -79.27 25.96 -28.08
CA CYS A 289 -79.87 26.04 -29.43
C CYS A 289 -81.35 25.64 -29.40
N LEU A 290 -81.74 24.55 -28.73
CA LEU A 290 -83.15 24.14 -28.60
C LEU A 290 -84.02 25.21 -27.91
N ARG A 291 -83.50 25.84 -26.84
CA ARG A 291 -84.20 26.96 -26.17
C ARG A 291 -84.35 28.16 -27.10
N GLN A 292 -83.37 28.41 -27.95
CA GLN A 292 -83.35 29.52 -28.90
C GLN A 292 -84.29 29.29 -30.11
N LEU A 293 -84.49 28.04 -30.56
CA LEU A 293 -85.45 27.71 -31.62
C LEU A 293 -86.89 28.10 -31.25
N ASN A 294 -87.23 28.08 -29.96
CA ASN A 294 -88.54 28.54 -29.49
C ASN A 294 -88.83 30.01 -29.81
N ALA A 295 -87.80 30.83 -30.07
CA ALA A 295 -87.93 32.23 -30.50
C ALA A 295 -88.10 32.39 -32.03
N TYR A 296 -87.70 31.40 -32.83
CA TYR A 296 -87.74 31.42 -34.31
C TYR A 296 -88.81 30.49 -34.91
N ARG A 297 -89.99 30.40 -34.28
CA ARG A 297 -91.03 29.37 -34.54
C ARG A 297 -91.46 29.19 -36.00
N MET A 298 -91.30 30.19 -36.87
CA MET A 298 -91.78 30.14 -38.26
C MET A 298 -90.71 29.71 -39.29
N THR A 299 -89.43 30.02 -39.07
CA THR A 299 -88.32 29.70 -39.98
C THR A 299 -86.99 29.60 -39.21
N PRO A 300 -86.65 28.44 -38.63
CA PRO A 300 -85.38 28.29 -37.92
C PRO A 300 -84.20 28.36 -38.89
N PRO A 301 -83.17 29.18 -38.63
CA PRO A 301 -81.99 29.22 -39.49
C PRO A 301 -81.24 27.88 -39.41
N ALA A 302 -81.04 27.23 -40.56
CA ALA A 302 -80.38 25.91 -40.65
C ALA A 302 -78.98 25.93 -40.02
N GLU A 303 -78.26 27.05 -40.14
CA GLU A 303 -76.93 27.24 -39.57
C GLU A 303 -76.90 27.08 -38.03
N LEU A 304 -77.95 27.51 -37.32
CA LEU A 304 -78.04 27.39 -35.85
C LEU A 304 -78.16 25.92 -35.40
N LEU A 305 -78.82 25.08 -36.21
CA LEU A 305 -79.01 23.65 -35.93
C LEU A 305 -77.73 22.84 -36.18
N ILE A 306 -76.90 23.29 -37.12
CA ILE A 306 -75.68 22.57 -37.53
C ILE A 306 -74.52 22.86 -36.55
N LEU A 307 -74.57 23.96 -35.79
CA LEU A 307 -73.49 24.38 -34.87
C LEU A 307 -72.98 23.26 -33.92
N PRO A 308 -73.82 22.48 -33.22
CA PRO A 308 -73.32 21.41 -32.34
C PRO A 308 -72.59 20.30 -33.12
N GLU A 309 -72.99 20.05 -34.38
CA GLU A 309 -72.34 19.08 -35.26
C GLU A 309 -71.01 19.62 -35.80
N GLN A 310 -70.91 20.92 -36.06
CA GLN A 310 -69.63 21.54 -36.42
C GLN A 310 -68.58 21.36 -35.31
N ILE A 311 -68.97 21.49 -34.05
CA ILE A 311 -68.03 21.23 -32.94
C ILE A 311 -67.66 19.75 -32.85
N ARG A 312 -68.60 18.83 -33.12
CA ARG A 312 -68.31 17.39 -33.19
C ARG A 312 -67.25 17.09 -34.26
N GLN A 313 -67.33 17.74 -35.42
CA GLN A 313 -66.36 17.59 -36.51
C GLN A 313 -64.94 18.07 -36.16
N LEU A 314 -64.78 18.90 -35.12
CA LEU A 314 -63.45 19.34 -34.63
C LEU A 314 -62.74 18.27 -33.80
N GLN A 315 -63.44 17.25 -33.30
CA GLN A 315 -62.85 16.23 -32.44
C GLN A 315 -61.60 15.56 -33.06
N PRO A 316 -61.65 14.98 -34.28
CA PRO A 316 -60.48 14.31 -34.86
C PRO A 316 -59.31 15.28 -35.10
N THR A 317 -59.58 16.52 -35.51
CA THR A 317 -58.51 17.50 -35.78
C THR A 317 -57.84 18.01 -34.50
N LEU A 318 -58.61 18.13 -33.40
CA LEU A 318 -58.09 18.41 -32.06
C LEU A 318 -57.27 17.24 -31.51
N GLU A 319 -57.75 16.01 -31.68
CA GLU A 319 -57.02 14.80 -31.28
C GLU A 319 -55.67 14.69 -32.00
N GLU A 320 -55.64 14.86 -33.33
CA GLU A 320 -54.40 14.88 -34.10
C GLU A 320 -53.41 15.96 -33.60
N TYR A 321 -53.90 17.18 -33.36
CA TYR A 321 -53.07 18.29 -32.91
C TYR A 321 -52.53 18.04 -31.49
N PHE A 322 -53.37 17.58 -30.57
CA PHE A 322 -52.98 17.28 -29.19
C PHE A 322 -52.08 16.05 -29.10
N GLN A 323 -52.29 15.03 -29.93
CA GLN A 323 -51.38 13.90 -30.02
C GLN A 323 -49.99 14.40 -30.37
N ALA A 324 -49.84 15.18 -31.44
CA ALA A 324 -48.55 15.74 -31.84
C ALA A 324 -47.92 16.66 -30.78
N LEU A 325 -48.72 17.45 -30.04
CA LEU A 325 -48.26 18.39 -29.01
C LEU A 325 -47.83 17.70 -27.71
N PHE A 326 -48.56 16.66 -27.28
CA PHE A 326 -48.40 16.01 -25.98
C PHE A 326 -47.84 14.57 -26.06
N VAL A 327 -47.27 14.16 -27.21
CA VAL A 327 -46.64 12.82 -27.37
C VAL A 327 -45.68 12.53 -26.21
N PRO A 328 -45.82 11.37 -25.53
CA PRO A 328 -44.82 10.92 -24.56
C PRO A 328 -43.53 10.51 -25.29
N ASP A 329 -42.41 11.15 -24.94
CA ASP A 329 -41.08 10.82 -25.47
C ASP A 329 -40.21 10.30 -24.31
N HIS A 330 -39.44 9.24 -24.54
CA HIS A 330 -38.53 8.67 -23.53
C HIS A 330 -37.45 9.68 -23.09
N TYR A 331 -37.09 10.61 -23.98
CA TYR A 331 -36.05 11.61 -23.71
C TYR A 331 -36.61 12.99 -23.34
N GLN A 332 -37.88 13.26 -23.66
CA GLN A 332 -38.53 14.54 -23.41
C GLN A 332 -39.85 14.32 -22.67
N GLN A 333 -39.97 14.88 -21.46
CA GLN A 333 -41.26 14.87 -20.78
C GLN A 333 -42.25 15.77 -21.52
N HIS A 334 -43.51 15.34 -21.60
CA HIS A 334 -44.58 16.08 -22.27
C HIS A 334 -45.28 17.06 -21.30
N SER A 335 -45.94 18.09 -21.85
CA SER A 335 -46.86 18.96 -21.11
C SER A 335 -48.16 18.26 -20.71
N LEU A 336 -48.89 18.86 -19.77
CA LEU A 336 -50.19 18.38 -19.29
C LEU A 336 -51.31 19.27 -19.86
N LEU A 337 -52.33 18.68 -20.50
CA LEU A 337 -53.44 19.38 -21.17
C LEU A 337 -54.55 19.80 -20.18
N CYS A 338 -54.36 20.77 -19.30
CA CYS A 338 -55.27 21.00 -18.16
C CYS A 338 -56.71 21.49 -18.51
N GLY A 339 -57.01 21.86 -19.75
CA GLY A 339 -58.36 22.23 -20.16
C GLY A 339 -58.47 22.65 -21.61
N LEU A 340 -59.70 22.61 -22.14
CA LEU A 340 -60.08 23.03 -23.48
C LEU A 340 -61.21 24.05 -23.40
N PHE A 341 -61.01 25.22 -24.00
CA PHE A 341 -61.96 26.32 -23.98
C PHE A 341 -62.11 26.96 -25.36
N PHE A 342 -63.24 27.59 -25.60
CA PHE A 342 -63.57 28.30 -26.83
C PHE A 342 -63.78 29.78 -26.53
N CYS A 343 -63.17 30.63 -27.33
CA CYS A 343 -63.35 32.08 -27.29
C CYS A 343 -63.65 32.61 -28.68
N ALA A 344 -64.42 33.67 -28.73
CA ALA A 344 -64.81 34.34 -29.95
C ALA A 344 -64.65 35.85 -29.84
N THR A 345 -64.57 36.52 -30.98
CA THR A 345 -64.59 37.99 -31.04
C THR A 345 -65.83 38.49 -31.79
N GLU A 346 -66.45 39.54 -31.27
CA GLU A 346 -67.61 40.21 -31.87
C GLU A 346 -67.25 41.68 -32.11
N ASN A 347 -67.48 42.20 -33.32
CA ASN A 347 -67.27 43.63 -33.59
C ASN A 347 -68.26 44.45 -32.77
N ASN A 348 -67.76 45.46 -32.06
CA ASN A 348 -68.61 46.37 -31.30
C ASN A 348 -69.11 47.48 -32.22
N ASP A 349 -70.40 47.49 -32.54
CA ASP A 349 -70.99 48.52 -33.41
C ASP A 349 -70.96 49.93 -32.77
N ASN A 350 -70.78 50.04 -31.45
CA ASN A 350 -70.86 51.29 -30.68
C ASN A 350 -69.54 51.78 -30.06
N GLY A 351 -68.37 51.27 -30.48
CA GLY A 351 -67.08 51.78 -29.99
C GLY A 351 -65.85 51.13 -30.64
N PRO A 352 -64.65 51.74 -30.51
CA PRO A 352 -63.44 51.21 -31.10
C PRO A 352 -62.92 49.99 -30.32
N GLY A 353 -63.23 48.78 -30.80
CA GLY A 353 -62.65 47.53 -30.29
C GLY A 353 -63.57 46.33 -30.46
N ALA A 354 -63.00 45.18 -30.85
CA ALA A 354 -63.73 43.91 -30.87
C ALA A 354 -63.92 43.38 -29.44
N LYS A 355 -65.15 42.99 -29.10
CA LYS A 355 -65.51 42.40 -27.81
C LYS A 355 -65.14 40.94 -27.75
N SER A 356 -64.50 40.50 -26.67
CA SER A 356 -64.15 39.08 -26.47
C SER A 356 -65.24 38.34 -25.72
N LEU A 357 -65.77 37.27 -26.32
CA LEU A 357 -66.77 36.38 -25.72
C LEU A 357 -66.08 35.21 -25.01
N PHE A 358 -66.64 34.81 -23.87
CA PHE A 358 -66.27 33.63 -23.07
C PHE A 358 -64.86 33.63 -22.46
N SER A 359 -64.09 34.72 -22.61
CA SER A 359 -62.72 34.87 -22.09
C SER A 359 -62.68 35.38 -20.64
N GLN A 360 -63.67 36.18 -20.22
CA GLN A 360 -63.62 36.93 -18.97
C GLN A 360 -63.61 36.01 -17.73
N GLN A 361 -64.61 35.14 -17.59
CA GLN A 361 -64.67 34.22 -16.44
C GLN A 361 -63.47 33.25 -16.42
N LEU A 362 -62.94 32.89 -17.60
CA LEU A 362 -61.77 32.02 -17.74
C LEU A 362 -60.52 32.68 -17.13
N LEU A 363 -60.25 33.93 -17.52
CA LEU A 363 -59.05 34.66 -17.11
C LEU A 363 -59.12 35.18 -15.67
N GLU A 364 -60.31 35.51 -15.16
CA GLU A 364 -60.47 36.10 -13.83
C GLU A 364 -60.73 35.08 -12.71
N LYS A 365 -61.49 34.02 -13.01
CA LYS A 365 -61.99 33.09 -11.99
C LYS A 365 -61.39 31.70 -12.16
N ILE A 366 -61.54 31.09 -13.34
CA ILE A 366 -61.15 29.68 -13.53
C ILE A 366 -59.63 29.49 -13.44
N LEU A 367 -58.85 30.20 -14.25
CA LEU A 367 -57.40 30.03 -14.25
C LEU A 367 -56.74 30.43 -12.91
N PRO A 368 -57.11 31.54 -12.25
CA PRO A 368 -56.46 31.93 -11.00
C PRO A 368 -56.76 31.00 -9.82
N ASP A 369 -57.92 30.34 -9.80
CA ASP A 369 -58.30 29.39 -8.73
C ASP A 369 -57.53 28.05 -8.82
N GLN A 370 -56.85 27.78 -9.94
CA GLN A 370 -56.06 26.56 -10.12
C GLN A 370 -54.69 26.66 -9.42
N LYS A 371 -54.54 25.93 -8.30
CA LYS A 371 -53.23 25.73 -7.64
C LYS A 371 -52.46 24.63 -8.38
N SER A 372 -51.54 25.00 -9.27
CA SER A 372 -50.68 24.04 -9.97
C SER A 372 -49.86 23.19 -8.98
N LYS A 373 -50.09 21.87 -8.97
CA LYS A 373 -49.25 20.87 -8.29
C LYS A 373 -47.94 20.74 -9.09
N LYS A 374 -46.88 21.42 -8.65
CA LYS A 374 -45.57 21.34 -9.29
C LYS A 374 -44.95 19.96 -9.02
N GLN A 375 -44.91 19.10 -10.03
CA GLN A 375 -44.18 17.84 -9.98
C GLN A 375 -42.68 18.11 -10.27
N PRO A 376 -41.77 17.99 -9.29
CA PRO A 376 -40.37 18.36 -9.47
C PRO A 376 -39.64 17.38 -10.39
N LEU A 377 -38.82 17.90 -11.31
CA LEU A 377 -37.83 17.14 -12.05
C LEU A 377 -36.59 16.95 -11.18
N LEU A 378 -36.27 15.70 -10.84
CA LEU A 378 -35.08 15.33 -10.06
C LEU A 378 -33.80 15.80 -10.76
N ASN A 379 -33.27 16.95 -10.35
CA ASN A 379 -32.10 17.56 -10.97
C ASN A 379 -30.82 17.24 -10.17
N ALA A 380 -30.28 16.03 -10.36
CA ALA A 380 -29.14 15.47 -9.60
C ALA A 380 -27.84 16.30 -9.67
N ARG A 381 -27.68 17.16 -10.69
CA ARG A 381 -26.42 17.92 -10.92
C ARG A 381 -26.22 19.11 -9.97
N PHE A 382 -27.30 19.71 -9.45
CA PHE A 382 -27.23 20.84 -8.54
C PHE A 382 -26.80 20.42 -7.13
N TRP A 383 -27.32 19.28 -6.65
CA TRP A 383 -26.97 18.70 -5.35
C TRP A 383 -25.53 18.18 -5.32
N ARG A 384 -25.03 17.58 -6.41
CA ARG A 384 -23.63 17.09 -6.48
C ARG A 384 -22.59 18.19 -6.28
N ARG A 385 -22.78 19.39 -6.83
CA ARG A 385 -21.81 20.49 -6.68
C ARG A 385 -21.77 21.05 -5.26
N ARG A 386 -22.93 21.15 -4.59
CA ARG A 386 -23.00 21.61 -3.19
C ARG A 386 -22.45 20.57 -2.22
N ALA A 387 -22.72 19.28 -2.47
CA ALA A 387 -22.14 18.19 -1.69
C ALA A 387 -20.61 18.18 -1.76
N LEU A 388 -20.02 18.48 -2.94
CA LEU A 388 -18.57 18.60 -3.09
C LEU A 388 -18.00 19.80 -2.33
N TYR A 389 -18.63 20.98 -2.40
CA TYR A 389 -18.18 22.14 -1.62
C TYR A 389 -18.32 21.93 -0.11
N SER A 390 -19.41 21.30 0.35
CA SER A 390 -19.60 20.99 1.77
C SER A 390 -18.60 19.95 2.27
N LEU A 391 -18.28 18.93 1.47
CA LEU A 391 -17.23 17.95 1.78
C LEU A 391 -15.86 18.60 1.93
N LEU A 392 -15.52 19.56 1.05
CA LEU A 392 -14.24 20.26 1.10
C LEU A 392 -14.14 21.15 2.35
N ILE A 393 -15.19 21.90 2.70
CA ILE A 393 -15.25 22.70 3.93
C ILE A 393 -15.19 21.80 5.17
N PHE A 394 -15.92 20.68 5.16
CA PHE A 394 -15.89 19.72 6.27
C PHE A 394 -14.51 19.09 6.45
N SER A 395 -13.81 18.72 5.37
CA SER A 395 -12.43 18.20 5.46
C SER A 395 -11.44 19.21 6.05
N LEU A 396 -11.61 20.50 5.75
CA LEU A 396 -10.75 21.56 6.26
C LEU A 396 -11.02 21.82 7.75
N LEU A 397 -12.29 21.87 8.16
CA LEU A 397 -12.68 21.98 9.58
C LEU A 397 -12.25 20.76 10.39
N PHE A 398 -12.40 19.55 9.84
CA PHE A 398 -11.95 18.32 10.47
C PHE A 398 -10.42 18.29 10.63
N GLY A 399 -9.66 18.75 9.63
CA GLY A 399 -8.21 18.90 9.72
C GLY A 399 -7.78 19.84 10.86
N VAL A 400 -8.46 20.97 11.02
CA VAL A 400 -8.21 21.92 12.12
C VAL A 400 -8.57 21.31 13.48
N ALA A 401 -9.76 20.73 13.63
CA ALA A 401 -10.19 20.12 14.88
C ALA A 401 -9.27 18.96 15.31
N ARG A 402 -8.87 18.11 14.35
CA ARG A 402 -7.91 17.04 14.59
C ARG A 402 -6.55 17.58 15.01
N SER A 403 -6.05 18.64 14.37
CA SER A 403 -4.75 19.22 14.77
C SER A 403 -4.78 19.81 16.18
N LEU A 404 -5.88 20.45 16.59
CA LEU A 404 -6.09 20.93 17.95
C LEU A 404 -6.18 19.78 18.97
N TRP A 405 -6.93 18.71 18.66
CA TRP A 405 -7.08 17.57 19.56
C TRP A 405 -5.76 16.84 19.82
N ILE A 406 -4.96 16.59 18.78
CA ILE A 406 -3.67 15.93 18.98
C ILE A 406 -2.66 16.89 19.64
N ALA A 407 -2.74 18.21 19.43
CA ALA A 407 -1.94 19.18 20.18
C ALA A 407 -2.27 19.18 21.68
N TYR A 408 -3.56 19.05 22.05
CA TYR A 408 -3.98 18.89 23.44
C TYR A 408 -3.44 17.59 24.06
N ASN A 409 -3.52 16.48 23.34
CA ASN A 409 -2.94 15.21 23.81
C ASN A 409 -1.41 15.25 23.96
N ASP A 410 -0.72 15.96 23.08
CA ASP A 410 0.73 16.17 23.19
C ASP A 410 1.09 17.02 24.42
N MET A 411 0.29 18.04 24.75
CA MET A 411 0.44 18.84 25.98
C MET A 411 0.23 18.00 27.24
N LEU A 412 -0.75 17.08 27.26
CA LEU A 412 -0.98 16.19 28.39
C LEU A 412 0.19 15.23 28.63
N LYS A 413 0.86 14.77 27.57
CA LYS A 413 2.03 13.89 27.71
C LYS A 413 3.24 14.57 28.35
N LEU A 414 3.37 15.89 28.19
CA LEU A 414 4.41 16.69 28.85
C LEU A 414 4.17 16.90 30.35
N ALA A 415 2.95 16.65 30.83
CA ALA A 415 2.64 16.70 32.24
C ALA A 415 3.32 15.51 32.94
N CYS A 416 4.18 15.82 33.91
CA CYS A 416 4.81 14.80 34.74
C CYS A 416 3.94 14.53 35.95
N ASP A 417 3.93 13.29 36.40
CA ASP A 417 3.35 12.95 37.70
C ASP A 417 4.14 13.64 38.82
N PRO A 418 3.46 14.25 39.81
CA PRO A 418 4.09 14.99 40.89
C PRO A 418 4.91 14.09 41.85
N SER A 419 4.81 12.77 41.73
CA SER A 419 5.57 11.79 42.52
C SER A 419 6.98 11.49 42.00
N ASN A 420 7.30 11.87 40.76
CA ASN A 420 8.60 11.56 40.15
C ASN A 420 9.65 12.60 40.51
N SER A 421 10.93 12.18 40.58
CA SER A 421 12.04 13.10 40.83
C SER A 421 12.11 14.19 39.74
N THR A 422 12.58 15.38 40.10
CA THR A 422 12.67 16.52 39.17
C THR A 422 13.51 16.21 37.93
N LEU A 423 14.53 15.34 38.07
CA LEU A 423 15.37 14.86 36.98
C LEU A 423 14.66 13.83 36.08
N ALA A 424 13.88 12.90 36.66
CA ALA A 424 13.07 11.96 35.88
C ALA A 424 12.01 12.69 35.05
N CYS A 425 11.37 13.71 35.61
CA CYS A 425 10.42 14.53 34.86
C CYS A 425 11.07 15.32 33.70
N ARG A 426 12.28 15.88 33.91
CA ARG A 426 13.03 16.54 32.82
C ARG A 426 13.40 15.55 31.72
N TYR A 427 13.77 14.33 32.10
CA TYR A 427 14.06 13.24 31.16
C TYR A 427 12.84 12.86 30.31
N ASP A 428 11.68 12.63 30.92
CA ASP A 428 10.47 12.23 30.18
C ASP A 428 10.05 13.30 29.16
N ARG A 429 10.14 14.57 29.54
CA ARG A 429 9.88 15.70 28.63
C ARG A 429 10.86 15.74 27.45
N TYR A 430 12.13 15.45 27.70
CA TYR A 430 13.15 15.42 26.65
C TYR A 430 12.97 14.23 25.70
N GLN A 431 12.68 13.04 26.21
CA GLN A 431 12.40 11.87 25.37
C GLN A 431 11.22 12.14 24.43
N GLN A 432 10.16 12.80 24.92
CA GLN A 432 9.02 13.16 24.11
C GLN A 432 9.34 14.24 23.08
N ALA A 433 10.16 15.24 23.44
CA ALA A 433 10.63 16.28 22.55
C ALA A 433 11.48 15.73 21.38
N GLU A 434 12.38 14.79 21.63
CA GLU A 434 13.15 14.07 20.60
C GLU A 434 12.22 13.29 19.67
N ALA A 435 11.24 12.56 20.22
CA ALA A 435 10.25 11.82 19.42
C ALA A 435 9.38 12.73 18.52
N TRP A 436 9.26 14.02 18.86
CA TRP A 436 8.58 15.00 18.01
C TRP A 436 9.43 15.50 16.85
N GLN A 437 10.76 15.54 16.98
CA GLN A 437 11.67 15.97 15.91
C GLN A 437 11.76 14.96 14.77
N GLU A 438 11.61 13.66 15.05
CA GLU A 438 11.60 12.61 14.01
C GLU A 438 10.34 12.62 13.14
N ARG A 439 9.25 13.24 13.60
CA ARG A 439 7.98 13.29 12.86
C ARG A 439 8.01 14.42 11.82
N GLY A 440 7.94 14.04 10.55
CA GLY A 440 7.90 14.97 9.42
C GLY A 440 6.65 15.87 9.36
N ILE A 441 6.55 16.66 8.29
CA ILE A 441 5.45 17.62 8.10
C ILE A 441 4.13 16.86 7.84
N GLU A 442 3.24 16.83 8.83
CA GLU A 442 1.87 16.34 8.65
C GLU A 442 1.07 17.35 7.79
N LEU A 443 0.44 16.84 6.71
CA LEU A 443 -0.48 17.62 5.90
C LEU A 443 -1.54 18.26 6.82
N PHE A 444 -1.80 19.56 6.67
CA PHE A 444 -2.76 20.38 7.44
C PHE A 444 -2.31 20.97 8.79
N SER A 445 -1.07 20.81 9.27
CA SER A 445 -0.63 21.48 10.52
C SER A 445 0.84 21.95 10.56
N PRO A 446 1.28 22.85 9.67
CA PRO A 446 2.66 23.36 9.68
C PRO A 446 3.01 24.15 10.96
N LEU A 447 2.05 24.86 11.56
CA LEU A 447 2.25 25.59 12.82
C LEU A 447 2.61 24.67 14.00
N ARG A 448 2.07 23.45 14.00
CA ARG A 448 2.34 22.46 15.05
C ARG A 448 3.77 21.95 14.98
N TYR A 449 4.29 21.75 13.77
CA TYR A 449 5.69 21.37 13.56
C TYR A 449 6.62 22.45 14.11
N LEU A 450 6.35 23.73 13.81
CA LEU A 450 7.13 24.86 14.34
C LEU A 450 7.07 24.94 15.87
N LEU A 451 5.88 24.75 16.46
CA LEU A 451 5.72 24.78 17.92
C LEU A 451 6.47 23.63 18.61
N ARG A 452 6.38 22.41 18.05
CA ARG A 452 7.16 21.25 18.54
C ARG A 452 8.65 21.49 18.45
N GLN A 453 9.12 22.07 17.35
CA GLN A 453 10.53 22.38 17.15
C GLN A 453 11.01 23.42 18.18
N TYR A 454 10.20 24.43 18.48
CA TYR A 454 10.49 25.43 19.50
C TYR A 454 10.54 24.83 20.92
N LEU A 455 9.53 24.04 21.30
CA LEU A 455 9.52 23.36 22.61
C LEU A 455 10.68 22.39 22.76
N ALA A 456 11.02 21.64 21.71
CA ALA A 456 12.15 20.72 21.74
C ALA A 456 13.48 21.45 21.98
N GLN A 457 13.68 22.62 21.36
CA GLN A 457 14.83 23.48 21.63
C GLN A 457 14.89 23.97 23.08
N GLN A 458 13.74 24.30 23.67
CA GLN A 458 13.67 24.75 25.06
C GLN A 458 14.03 23.63 26.05
N TYR A 459 13.55 22.41 25.83
CA TYR A 459 13.84 21.28 26.72
C TYR A 459 15.29 20.77 26.62
N LEU A 460 15.96 20.96 25.48
CA LEU A 460 17.39 20.63 25.31
C LEU A 460 18.31 21.36 26.31
N TYR A 461 17.97 22.60 26.67
CA TYR A 461 18.78 23.40 27.62
C TYR A 461 18.57 22.99 29.09
N LEU A 462 17.47 22.30 29.43
CA LEU A 462 17.10 22.02 30.83
C LEU A 462 17.86 20.84 31.47
N LEU A 463 18.59 20.04 30.68
CA LEU A 463 19.28 18.82 31.08
C LEU A 463 20.80 18.97 31.25
N THR A 464 21.38 20.15 31.04
CA THR A 464 22.84 20.34 30.90
C THR A 464 23.63 20.34 32.22
N ASP A 465 22.99 20.43 33.39
CA ASP A 465 23.64 20.69 34.69
C ASP A 465 24.17 19.46 35.45
N ILE A 466 24.74 18.45 34.78
CA ILE A 466 25.44 17.36 35.48
C ILE A 466 26.95 17.53 35.32
N ASN A 467 27.61 17.90 36.41
CA ASN A 467 29.06 17.97 36.52
C ASN A 467 29.67 16.58 36.33
N TYR A 468 30.08 16.27 35.10
CA TYR A 468 30.76 15.03 34.75
C TYR A 468 32.27 15.27 34.71
N HIS A 469 33.02 14.58 35.58
CA HIS A 469 34.47 14.68 35.66
C HIS A 469 35.15 13.48 34.99
N PRO A 470 35.51 13.54 33.70
CA PRO A 470 36.04 12.40 32.95
C PRO A 470 37.34 11.84 33.55
N ASN A 471 38.20 12.72 34.06
CA ASN A 471 39.51 12.33 34.61
C ASN A 471 39.43 11.37 35.81
N GLN A 472 38.42 11.52 36.68
CA GLN A 472 38.23 10.64 37.84
C GLN A 472 37.81 9.22 37.42
N VAL A 473 36.92 9.14 36.44
CA VAL A 473 36.41 7.87 35.91
C VAL A 473 37.52 7.14 35.14
N ILE A 474 38.31 7.86 34.34
CA ILE A 474 39.46 7.31 33.61
C ILE A 474 40.49 6.68 34.58
N ASN A 475 40.85 7.39 35.65
CA ASN A 475 41.83 6.90 36.63
C ASN A 475 41.33 5.65 37.37
N ASN A 476 40.03 5.61 37.72
CA ASN A 476 39.41 4.43 38.34
C ASN A 476 39.30 3.24 37.39
N LEU A 477 39.07 3.47 36.09
CA LEU A 477 39.06 2.41 35.08
C LEU A 477 40.45 1.81 34.88
N ALA A 478 41.48 2.65 34.78
CA ALA A 478 42.86 2.20 34.59
C ALA A 478 43.39 1.36 35.77
N SER A 479 43.03 1.72 37.01
CA SER A 479 43.41 0.96 38.21
C SER A 479 42.66 -0.37 38.31
N ARG A 480 41.35 -0.39 38.03
CA ARG A 480 40.55 -1.63 38.01
C ARG A 480 41.00 -2.58 36.90
N PHE A 481 41.32 -2.06 35.71
CA PHE A 481 41.81 -2.89 34.60
C PHE A 481 43.11 -3.62 34.95
N ALA A 482 44.03 -2.98 35.69
CA ALA A 482 45.29 -3.59 36.09
C ALA A 482 45.11 -4.78 37.06
N ASN A 483 44.10 -4.72 37.94
CA ASN A 483 43.88 -5.69 39.01
C ASN A 483 42.81 -6.74 38.70
N SER A 484 42.23 -6.74 37.49
CA SER A 484 41.09 -7.58 37.09
C SER A 484 41.50 -8.87 36.39
N SER A 485 40.66 -9.90 36.51
CA SER A 485 40.75 -11.15 35.73
C SER A 485 40.52 -10.92 34.22
N HIS A 486 40.91 -11.87 33.37
CA HIS A 486 40.71 -11.77 31.91
C HIS A 486 39.25 -11.51 31.50
N GLN A 487 38.29 -12.18 32.15
CA GLN A 487 36.86 -11.97 31.93
C GLN A 487 36.43 -10.53 32.22
N GLN A 488 36.87 -9.99 33.36
CA GLN A 488 36.53 -8.64 33.81
C GLN A 488 37.23 -7.59 32.92
N LYS A 489 38.48 -7.81 32.51
CA LYS A 489 39.19 -6.96 31.54
C LYS A 489 38.41 -6.87 30.22
N ARG A 490 37.91 -7.99 29.71
CA ARG A 490 37.06 -8.04 28.51
C ARG A 490 35.80 -7.20 28.67
N GLN A 491 35.06 -7.40 29.77
CA GLN A 491 33.83 -6.64 30.04
C GLN A 491 34.09 -5.14 30.15
N LEU A 492 35.17 -4.73 30.82
CA LEU A 492 35.56 -3.32 30.94
C LEU A 492 35.90 -2.70 29.58
N ILE A 493 36.68 -3.39 28.74
CA ILE A 493 37.02 -2.91 27.38
C ILE A 493 35.76 -2.81 26.52
N LEU A 494 34.88 -3.82 26.55
CA LEU A 494 33.65 -3.81 25.74
C LEU A 494 32.67 -2.73 26.21
N ASN A 495 32.48 -2.56 27.51
CA ASN A 495 31.65 -1.48 28.03
C ASN A 495 32.20 -0.10 27.65
N LEU A 496 33.53 0.08 27.71
CA LEU A 496 34.18 1.31 27.27
C LEU A 496 34.04 1.54 25.76
N ALA A 497 34.21 0.51 24.94
CA ALA A 497 34.04 0.59 23.49
C ALA A 497 32.58 0.92 23.12
N ARG A 498 31.59 0.29 23.75
CA ARG A 498 30.16 0.60 23.59
C ARG A 498 29.81 2.01 24.00
N PHE A 499 30.37 2.47 25.12
CA PHE A 499 30.25 3.85 25.56
C PHE A 499 30.77 4.82 24.50
N ILE A 500 31.99 4.61 24.01
CA ILE A 500 32.60 5.43 22.95
C ILE A 500 31.78 5.38 21.66
N ASN A 501 31.30 4.20 21.25
CA ASN A 501 30.44 4.05 20.08
C ASN A 501 29.14 4.84 20.22
N SER A 502 28.52 4.84 21.41
CA SER A 502 27.33 5.65 21.70
C SER A 502 27.66 7.15 21.66
N GLU A 503 28.80 7.58 22.20
CA GLU A 503 29.28 8.97 22.16
C GLU A 503 29.60 9.43 20.73
N GLN A 504 30.19 8.56 19.92
CA GLN A 504 30.49 8.82 18.51
C GLN A 504 29.20 8.92 17.68
N ALA A 505 28.23 8.03 17.89
CA ALA A 505 26.91 8.13 17.26
C ALA A 505 26.21 9.44 17.65
N MET A 506 26.29 9.84 18.93
CA MET A 506 25.77 11.14 19.39
C MET A 506 26.46 12.32 18.69
N SER A 507 27.79 12.27 18.52
CA SER A 507 28.55 13.31 17.80
C SER A 507 28.18 13.44 16.32
N GLN A 508 27.80 12.33 15.67
CA GLN A 508 27.34 12.28 14.28
C GLN A 508 25.86 12.70 14.13
N GLY A 509 25.19 13.02 15.24
CA GLY A 509 23.81 13.51 15.25
C GLY A 509 22.74 12.42 15.27
N ALA A 510 23.07 11.20 15.69
CA ALA A 510 22.12 10.10 15.85
C ALA A 510 20.95 10.49 16.79
N SER A 511 19.78 9.88 16.57
CA SER A 511 18.61 10.11 17.41
C SER A 511 18.60 9.20 18.65
N LEU A 512 17.83 9.57 19.68
CA LEU A 512 17.68 8.77 20.89
C LEU A 512 17.19 7.34 20.59
N ALA A 513 16.31 7.17 19.59
CA ALA A 513 15.80 5.88 19.17
C ALA A 513 16.91 5.00 18.53
N GLN A 514 17.80 5.60 17.74
CA GLN A 514 18.94 4.90 17.16
C GLN A 514 19.96 4.49 18.23
N LEU A 515 20.18 5.34 19.24
CA LEU A 515 21.10 5.04 20.35
C LEU A 515 20.62 3.87 21.22
N ARG A 516 19.30 3.70 21.38
CA ARG A 516 18.73 2.54 22.08
C ARG A 516 18.90 1.22 21.34
N GLN A 517 19.17 1.24 20.04
CA GLN A 517 19.44 0.03 19.25
C GLN A 517 20.91 -0.41 19.34
N LEU A 518 21.79 0.46 19.81
CA LEU A 518 23.20 0.11 20.03
C LEU A 518 23.36 -0.85 21.21
N PRO A 519 24.40 -1.69 21.20
CA PRO A 519 24.67 -2.61 22.31
C PRO A 519 24.80 -1.86 23.65
N ALA A 520 24.05 -2.32 24.64
CA ALA A 520 23.99 -1.68 25.95
C ALA A 520 25.30 -1.79 26.73
N TRP A 521 25.60 -0.75 27.51
CA TRP A 521 26.76 -0.65 28.40
C TRP A 521 26.32 -0.23 29.80
N SER A 522 27.03 -0.70 30.81
CA SER A 522 26.66 -0.50 32.22
C SER A 522 27.33 0.74 32.81
N ALA A 523 26.51 1.69 33.26
CA ALA A 523 26.97 2.91 33.91
C ALA A 523 27.71 2.63 35.24
N THR A 524 27.26 1.62 35.97
CA THR A 524 27.87 1.15 37.23
C THR A 524 29.25 0.55 37.02
N GLU A 525 29.42 -0.31 36.00
CA GLU A 525 30.72 -0.95 35.76
C GLU A 525 31.72 0.03 35.16
N LEU A 526 31.27 1.00 34.36
CA LEU A 526 32.13 2.05 33.80
C LEU A 526 32.58 3.06 34.88
N MET A 527 31.68 3.50 35.76
CA MET A 527 32.02 4.47 36.81
C MET A 527 32.67 3.85 38.05
N GLY A 528 32.46 2.55 38.29
CA GLY A 528 32.98 1.85 39.48
C GLY A 528 32.30 2.21 40.79
N VAL A 529 31.22 3.00 40.73
CA VAL A 529 30.38 3.42 41.85
C VAL A 529 28.91 3.21 41.43
N THR A 530 28.00 3.01 42.38
CA THR A 530 26.56 2.93 42.10
C THR A 530 26.11 4.19 41.35
N ALA A 531 25.76 4.03 40.07
CA ALA A 531 25.31 5.13 39.22
C ALA A 531 24.02 5.73 39.81
N ALA A 532 24.02 7.04 40.06
CA ALA A 532 22.84 7.76 40.55
C ALA A 532 21.71 7.86 39.50
N VAL A 533 22.00 7.49 38.25
CA VAL A 533 21.17 7.69 37.06
C VAL A 533 21.20 6.42 36.22
N SER A 534 20.06 6.04 35.63
CA SER A 534 19.97 4.88 34.74
C SER A 534 20.72 5.11 33.42
N GLN A 535 21.09 4.03 32.71
CA GLN A 535 21.81 4.11 31.44
C GLN A 535 21.10 5.00 30.41
N ASP A 536 19.78 4.83 30.26
CA ASP A 536 18.98 5.58 29.29
C ASP A 536 18.91 7.07 29.61
N GLN A 537 18.81 7.41 30.89
CA GLN A 537 18.87 8.80 31.35
C GLN A 537 20.23 9.40 31.07
N TYR A 538 21.31 8.64 31.29
CA TYR A 538 22.66 9.10 30.99
C TYR A 538 22.86 9.41 29.51
N ILE A 539 22.44 8.50 28.61
CA ILE A 539 22.52 8.70 27.15
C ILE A 539 21.75 9.97 26.74
N ALA A 540 20.55 10.19 27.28
CA ALA A 540 19.77 11.39 26.97
C ALA A 540 20.44 12.69 27.43
N ILE A 541 21.02 12.70 28.64
CA ILE A 541 21.76 13.85 29.16
C ILE A 541 22.96 14.16 28.28
N ARG A 542 23.75 13.13 27.89
CA ARG A 542 24.89 13.30 27.00
C ARG A 542 24.48 13.76 25.61
N LEU A 543 23.42 13.20 25.03
CA LEU A 543 22.89 13.63 23.74
C LEU A 543 22.50 15.11 23.77
N ALA A 544 21.86 15.57 24.84
CA ALA A 544 21.56 16.99 25.04
C ALA A 544 22.84 17.85 25.09
N GLN A 545 23.88 17.41 25.80
CA GLN A 545 25.18 18.12 25.86
C GLN A 545 25.92 18.15 24.51
N TYR A 546 25.79 17.12 23.66
CA TYR A 546 26.33 17.13 22.30
C TYR A 546 25.59 18.12 21.41
N ARG A 547 24.25 18.20 21.53
CA ARG A 547 23.41 19.15 20.77
C ARG A 547 23.66 20.60 21.18
N THR A 548 24.01 20.87 22.44
CA THR A 548 24.38 22.22 22.93
C THR A 548 25.85 22.58 22.72
N GLY A 549 26.67 21.65 22.20
CA GLY A 549 28.09 21.87 21.89
C GLY A 549 29.05 21.77 23.07
N GLN A 550 28.59 21.37 24.27
CA GLN A 550 29.40 21.31 25.48
C GLN A 550 30.23 20.01 25.61
N ALA A 551 29.85 18.91 24.94
CA ALA A 551 30.45 17.58 25.14
C ALA A 551 31.56 17.17 24.17
N GLN A 552 31.82 17.93 23.10
CA GLN A 552 32.69 17.49 21.98
C GLN A 552 34.16 17.22 22.37
N GLN A 553 34.67 17.83 23.44
CA GLN A 553 36.08 17.72 23.85
C GLN A 553 36.40 16.41 24.60
N ALA A 554 35.41 15.69 25.13
CA ALA A 554 35.63 14.50 25.95
C ALA A 554 35.84 13.22 25.14
N LEU A 555 35.32 13.14 23.91
CA LEU A 555 35.35 11.92 23.09
C LEU A 555 36.79 11.48 22.76
N SER A 556 37.66 12.42 22.39
CA SER A 556 39.06 12.12 22.07
C SER A 556 39.84 11.60 23.29
N GLN A 557 39.47 12.04 24.50
CA GLN A 557 40.06 11.55 25.76
C GLN A 557 39.64 10.11 26.03
N TRP A 558 38.39 9.72 25.74
CA TRP A 558 37.94 8.33 25.90
C TRP A 558 38.60 7.38 24.90
N GLN A 559 38.75 7.83 23.66
CA GLN A 559 39.43 7.06 22.62
C GLN A 559 40.91 6.83 22.94
N SER A 560 41.60 7.85 23.47
CA SER A 560 43.01 7.71 23.88
C SER A 560 43.17 6.75 25.05
N VAL A 561 42.25 6.76 26.02
CA VAL A 561 42.25 5.81 27.14
C VAL A 561 42.00 4.38 26.67
N LEU A 562 41.03 4.16 25.78
CA LEU A 562 40.79 2.84 25.18
C LEU A 562 42.07 2.34 24.47
N GLN A 563 42.74 3.22 23.73
CA GLN A 563 44.00 2.90 23.06
C GLN A 563 45.11 2.53 24.05
N GLN A 564 45.29 3.30 25.13
CA GLN A 564 46.26 2.98 26.19
C GLN A 564 45.98 1.63 26.86
N LEU A 565 44.72 1.29 27.11
CA LEU A 565 44.34 -0.01 27.69
C LEU A 565 44.63 -1.18 26.73
N LEU A 566 44.35 -0.99 25.43
CA LEU A 566 44.67 -1.98 24.39
C LEU A 566 46.18 -2.12 24.14
N GLU A 567 46.97 -1.09 24.43
CA GLU A 567 48.44 -1.09 24.36
C GLU A 567 49.13 -1.76 25.55
N LYS A 568 48.48 -1.77 26.72
CA LYS A 568 49.05 -2.34 27.94
C LYS A 568 49.12 -3.88 27.91
N ASP A 569 48.22 -4.55 27.18
CA ASP A 569 48.22 -6.02 27.02
C ASP A 569 48.64 -6.41 25.58
N ASN A 570 49.92 -6.77 25.38
CA ASN A 570 50.52 -7.02 24.05
C ASN A 570 49.91 -8.18 23.24
N HIS A 571 49.25 -9.15 23.87
CA HIS A 571 48.81 -10.39 23.21
C HIS A 571 47.28 -10.57 23.18
N TRP A 572 46.52 -9.62 23.73
CA TRP A 572 45.05 -9.68 23.88
C TRP A 572 44.53 -11.03 24.39
N SER A 573 45.23 -11.66 25.34
CA SER A 573 44.87 -12.96 25.89
C SER A 573 43.50 -12.98 26.57
N TRP A 574 43.00 -11.81 26.99
CA TRP A 574 41.64 -11.64 27.51
C TRP A 574 40.52 -11.92 26.47
N LEU A 575 40.83 -11.95 25.16
CA LEU A 575 39.91 -12.38 24.10
C LEU A 575 39.84 -13.91 23.93
N LEU A 576 40.65 -14.68 24.66
CA LEU A 576 40.72 -16.14 24.55
C LEU A 576 40.07 -16.86 25.76
N ASP A 577 39.16 -16.17 26.45
CA ASP A 577 38.40 -16.72 27.57
C ASP A 577 37.22 -17.59 27.10
N ASP A 578 37.00 -18.75 27.71
CA ASP A 578 36.03 -19.77 27.27
C ASP A 578 34.57 -19.28 27.36
N ASN A 579 34.29 -18.26 28.17
CA ASN A 579 32.96 -17.67 28.36
C ASN A 579 32.55 -16.65 27.27
N ILE A 580 33.10 -16.71 26.05
CA ILE A 580 32.70 -15.82 24.93
C ILE A 580 31.44 -16.33 24.24
N VAL A 581 31.32 -17.65 24.11
CA VAL A 581 30.16 -18.30 23.48
C VAL A 581 29.23 -18.75 24.59
N ASN A 582 28.14 -18.02 24.83
CA ASN A 582 27.10 -18.46 25.76
C ASN A 582 26.61 -19.86 25.35
N ASN A 583 26.77 -20.86 26.23
CA ASN A 583 26.49 -22.27 25.94
C ASN A 583 27.27 -22.85 24.75
N GLY A 584 28.52 -22.42 24.53
CA GLY A 584 29.38 -23.00 23.51
C GLY A 584 29.60 -24.49 23.73
N VAL A 585 29.05 -25.33 22.86
CA VAL A 585 29.27 -26.78 22.88
C VAL A 585 30.74 -27.03 22.57
N LYS A 586 31.47 -27.58 23.54
CA LYS A 586 32.84 -28.05 23.34
C LYS A 586 32.82 -29.26 22.42
N VAL A 587 33.79 -29.36 21.51
CA VAL A 587 33.91 -30.55 20.66
C VAL A 587 34.65 -31.63 21.44
N THR A 588 34.02 -32.78 21.59
CA THR A 588 34.55 -33.91 22.36
C THR A 588 34.65 -35.16 21.48
N LEU A 589 35.36 -36.18 21.94
CA LEU A 589 35.44 -37.45 21.21
C LEU A 589 34.08 -38.16 21.10
N ALA A 590 33.13 -37.88 22.00
CA ALA A 590 31.77 -38.41 21.95
C ALA A 590 30.97 -37.94 20.73
N ASP A 591 31.34 -36.81 20.12
CA ASP A 591 30.68 -36.31 18.90
C ASP A 591 30.94 -37.21 17.68
N PHE A 592 32.02 -38.00 17.72
CA PHE A 592 32.46 -38.85 16.61
C PHE A 592 32.36 -40.35 16.91
N TRP A 593 32.51 -40.74 18.17
CA TRP A 593 32.54 -42.14 18.61
C TRP A 593 31.32 -42.50 19.49
N PRO A 594 30.75 -43.70 19.36
CA PRO A 594 29.65 -44.17 20.21
C PRO A 594 30.16 -44.53 21.61
N LEU A 595 30.41 -43.52 22.45
CA LEU A 595 30.95 -43.67 23.82
C LEU A 595 29.85 -43.53 24.87
N GLU A 596 29.83 -44.44 25.85
CA GLU A 596 28.93 -44.38 27.02
C GLU A 596 29.45 -43.40 28.09
N GLY A 597 28.53 -42.82 28.88
CA GLY A 597 28.78 -41.65 29.73
C GLY A 597 29.95 -41.75 30.73
N SER A 598 30.28 -42.95 31.25
CA SER A 598 31.44 -43.14 32.14
C SER A 598 32.78 -43.12 31.43
N ASP A 599 32.81 -43.46 30.14
CA ASP A 599 34.04 -43.50 29.33
C ASP A 599 34.30 -42.14 28.66
N GLN A 600 33.27 -41.32 28.46
CA GLN A 600 33.41 -39.92 28.05
C GLN A 600 34.23 -39.08 29.06
N GLN A 601 34.10 -39.37 30.37
CA GLN A 601 34.83 -38.65 31.42
C GLN A 601 36.32 -39.03 31.53
N LYS A 602 36.70 -40.22 31.07
CA LYS A 602 38.10 -40.69 31.11
C LYS A 602 38.94 -40.10 29.98
N LEU A 603 38.30 -39.72 28.88
CA LEU A 603 38.93 -39.13 27.71
C LEU A 603 38.88 -37.60 27.80
N LEU A 604 39.94 -36.99 28.33
CA LEU A 604 40.03 -35.53 28.55
C LEU A 604 40.33 -34.70 27.28
N ALA A 605 40.33 -35.31 26.09
CA ALA A 605 40.62 -34.60 24.85
C ALA A 605 39.39 -33.80 24.38
N GLU A 606 39.43 -32.48 24.56
CA GLU A 606 38.40 -31.55 24.12
C GLU A 606 39.00 -30.39 23.30
N VAL A 607 38.25 -29.92 22.30
CA VAL A 607 38.52 -28.63 21.65
C VAL A 607 37.62 -27.59 22.30
N LYS A 608 38.24 -26.57 22.91
CA LYS A 608 37.54 -25.43 23.49
C LYS A 608 36.63 -24.77 22.46
N ALA A 609 35.44 -24.34 22.90
CA ALA A 609 34.44 -23.73 22.01
C ALA A 609 34.93 -22.47 21.28
N ILE A 610 35.95 -21.79 21.83
CA ILE A 610 36.60 -20.64 21.19
C ILE A 610 37.24 -21.07 19.86
N TYR A 611 37.92 -22.22 19.81
CA TYR A 611 38.58 -22.75 18.61
C TYR A 611 37.60 -23.48 17.67
N SER A 612 36.39 -22.93 17.53
CA SER A 612 35.40 -23.31 16.54
C SER A 612 35.07 -22.11 15.64
N GLN A 613 34.44 -22.34 14.51
CA GLN A 613 33.97 -21.30 13.59
C GLN A 613 33.01 -20.32 14.28
N ASN A 614 32.20 -20.81 15.23
CA ASN A 614 31.30 -19.96 16.01
C ASN A 614 32.07 -19.08 17.01
N GLY A 615 33.11 -19.64 17.64
CA GLY A 615 34.02 -18.88 18.51
C GLY A 615 34.81 -17.82 17.75
N GLU A 616 35.32 -18.14 16.56
CA GLU A 616 36.00 -17.18 15.69
C GLU A 616 35.07 -16.04 15.26
N LYS A 617 33.84 -16.35 14.83
CA LYS A 617 32.84 -15.32 14.50
C LYS A 617 32.55 -14.42 15.68
N ALA A 618 32.43 -14.97 16.89
CA ALA A 618 32.23 -14.18 18.09
C ALA A 618 33.41 -13.24 18.37
N ILE A 619 34.66 -13.72 18.25
CA ILE A 619 35.87 -12.90 18.38
C ILE A 619 35.90 -11.79 17.32
N GLN A 620 35.57 -12.12 16.06
CA GLN A 620 35.54 -11.13 14.98
C GLN A 620 34.51 -10.04 15.26
N LEU A 621 33.29 -10.39 15.71
CA LEU A 621 32.27 -9.42 16.08
C LEU A 621 32.71 -8.49 17.22
N LEU A 622 33.38 -9.03 18.24
CA LEU A 622 33.92 -8.21 19.34
C LEU A 622 35.02 -7.26 18.84
N LEU A 623 35.92 -7.74 17.99
CA LEU A 623 36.99 -6.93 17.40
C LEU A 623 36.44 -5.85 16.46
N ASP A 624 35.36 -6.14 15.72
CA ASP A 624 34.67 -5.18 14.88
C ASP A 624 33.98 -4.10 15.72
N GLU A 625 33.33 -4.49 16.83
CA GLU A 625 32.72 -3.54 17.78
C GLU A 625 33.77 -2.59 18.40
N ILE A 626 34.95 -3.11 18.77
CA ILE A 626 36.06 -2.30 19.27
C ILE A 626 36.65 -1.42 18.15
N ALA A 627 36.73 -1.91 16.91
CA ALA A 627 37.26 -1.15 15.79
C ALA A 627 36.49 0.15 15.53
N LEU A 628 35.17 0.15 15.77
CA LEU A 628 34.32 1.33 15.62
C LEU A 628 34.63 2.43 16.65
N ALA A 629 35.15 2.05 17.82
CA ALA A 629 35.41 2.95 18.94
C ALA A 629 36.82 3.57 18.89
N VAL A 630 37.77 2.97 18.17
CA VAL A 630 39.17 3.39 18.16
C VAL A 630 39.41 4.53 17.16
N ASN A 631 40.17 5.55 17.56
CA ASN A 631 40.54 6.67 16.69
C ASN A 631 41.62 6.30 15.65
N ASP A 632 42.71 5.65 16.08
CA ASP A 632 43.79 5.19 15.19
C ASP A 632 43.51 3.78 14.63
N THR A 633 42.78 3.75 13.53
CA THR A 633 42.41 2.51 12.82
C THR A 633 43.61 1.76 12.23
N THR A 634 44.75 2.43 11.99
CA THR A 634 45.91 1.84 11.32
C THR A 634 46.72 0.95 12.26
N LEU A 635 47.00 1.44 13.48
CA LEU A 635 47.70 0.70 14.51
C LEU A 635 46.85 -0.48 14.98
N PHE A 636 45.56 -0.25 15.21
CA PHE A 636 44.62 -1.30 15.61
C PHE A 636 44.51 -2.42 14.57
N SER A 637 44.35 -2.08 13.28
CA SER A 637 44.26 -3.10 12.22
C SER A 637 45.55 -3.92 12.04
N LYS A 638 46.72 -3.32 12.26
CA LYS A 638 48.00 -4.04 12.29
C LYS A 638 48.03 -5.07 13.43
N ARG A 639 47.66 -4.66 14.64
CA ARG A 639 47.61 -5.56 15.81
C ARG A 639 46.53 -6.63 15.69
N ARG A 640 45.35 -6.28 15.17
CA ARG A 640 44.28 -7.23 14.85
C ARG A 640 44.79 -8.35 13.95
N ARG A 641 45.54 -8.02 12.89
CA ARG A 641 46.14 -9.03 12.01
C ARG A 641 47.15 -9.93 12.73
N GLN A 642 48.01 -9.34 13.58
CA GLN A 642 48.97 -10.12 14.39
C GLN A 642 48.25 -11.07 15.36
N PHE A 643 47.22 -10.59 16.05
CA PHE A 643 46.40 -11.40 16.94
C PHE A 643 45.69 -12.53 16.19
N ILE A 644 45.02 -12.24 15.07
CA ILE A 644 44.30 -13.25 14.27
C ILE A 644 45.27 -14.33 13.77
N SER A 645 46.46 -13.94 13.32
CA SER A 645 47.49 -14.90 12.88
C SER A 645 47.93 -15.83 14.03
N ASN A 646 48.19 -15.28 15.22
CA ASN A 646 48.52 -16.08 16.41
C ASN A 646 47.35 -16.96 16.86
N TYR A 647 46.12 -16.44 16.79
CA TYR A 647 44.89 -17.17 17.08
C TYR A 647 44.71 -18.35 16.12
N HIS A 648 44.92 -18.16 14.81
CA HIS A 648 44.89 -19.25 13.83
C HIS A 648 45.97 -20.31 14.11
N GLN A 649 47.14 -19.93 14.64
CA GLN A 649 48.15 -20.90 15.04
C GLN A 649 47.68 -21.75 16.23
N GLN A 650 47.08 -21.14 17.25
CA GLN A 650 46.53 -21.84 18.42
C GLN A 650 45.31 -22.71 18.08
N TYR A 651 44.45 -22.21 17.17
CA TYR A 651 43.31 -22.93 16.63
C TYR A 651 43.78 -24.25 15.99
N GLN A 652 44.79 -24.16 15.12
CA GLN A 652 45.35 -25.32 14.46
C GLN A 652 46.06 -26.27 15.43
N SER A 653 46.76 -25.76 16.46
CA SER A 653 47.39 -26.63 17.45
C SER A 653 46.36 -27.37 18.33
N ALA A 654 45.25 -26.74 18.70
CA ALA A 654 44.18 -27.38 19.45
C ALA A 654 43.55 -28.54 18.65
N TRP A 655 43.24 -28.32 17.37
CA TRP A 655 42.73 -29.37 16.49
C TRP A 655 43.74 -30.48 16.20
N LEU A 656 45.04 -30.16 16.18
CA LEU A 656 46.09 -31.17 16.06
C LEU A 656 46.19 -32.07 17.30
N ILE A 657 46.13 -31.50 18.51
CA ILE A 657 46.11 -32.28 19.76
C ILE A 657 44.89 -33.20 19.79
N PHE A 658 43.73 -32.68 19.38
CA PHE A 658 42.51 -33.49 19.27
C PHE A 658 42.65 -34.61 18.22
N ALA A 659 43.26 -34.33 17.07
CA ALA A 659 43.54 -35.33 16.05
C ALA A 659 44.44 -36.46 16.56
N GLN A 660 45.41 -36.17 17.44
CA GLN A 660 46.26 -37.19 18.07
C GLN A 660 45.49 -38.09 19.04
N ALA A 661 44.45 -37.57 19.68
CA ALA A 661 43.63 -38.32 20.62
C ALA A 661 42.58 -39.23 19.95
N MET A 662 42.19 -38.94 18.69
CA MET A 662 41.16 -39.69 17.95
C MET A 662 41.32 -41.22 17.99
N PRO A 663 42.51 -41.81 17.78
CA PRO A 663 42.65 -43.27 17.79
C PRO A 663 42.55 -43.92 19.17
N GLN A 664 42.72 -43.15 20.25
CA GLN A 664 42.63 -43.69 21.61
C GLN A 664 41.20 -44.16 21.94
N ALA A 665 40.19 -43.51 21.33
CA ALA A 665 38.78 -43.87 21.46
C ALA A 665 38.44 -45.27 20.94
N GLU A 666 39.23 -45.81 20.00
CA GLU A 666 39.00 -47.16 19.44
C GLU A 666 39.02 -48.27 20.51
N SER A 667 39.75 -48.06 21.62
CA SER A 667 39.88 -49.05 22.71
C SER A 667 38.70 -49.07 23.68
N TYR A 668 37.83 -48.05 23.64
CA TYR A 668 36.70 -47.89 24.56
C TYR A 668 35.37 -48.38 23.98
N ILE A 669 35.34 -48.83 22.71
CA ILE A 669 34.13 -49.36 22.08
C ILE A 669 33.86 -50.77 22.63
N ARG A 670 32.69 -50.94 23.25
CA ARG A 670 32.23 -52.21 23.82
C ARG A 670 30.90 -52.63 23.22
N GLY A 671 30.66 -53.95 23.18
CA GLY A 671 29.40 -54.52 22.73
C GLY A 671 29.32 -54.75 21.22
N LYS A 672 28.75 -55.89 20.82
CA LYS A 672 28.62 -56.31 19.42
C LYS A 672 27.76 -55.35 18.59
N SER A 673 26.67 -54.84 19.16
CA SER A 673 25.77 -53.87 18.51
C SER A 673 26.49 -52.59 18.12
N ASN A 674 27.30 -52.02 19.03
CA ASN A 674 28.07 -50.81 18.78
C ASN A 674 29.12 -51.01 17.69
N TRP A 675 29.80 -52.17 17.69
CA TRP A 675 30.75 -52.54 16.64
C TRP A 675 30.08 -52.76 15.28
N GLN A 676 28.93 -53.45 15.22
CA GLN A 676 28.17 -53.64 13.98
C GLN A 676 27.66 -52.30 13.41
N GLN A 677 27.13 -51.43 14.26
CA GLN A 677 26.67 -50.09 13.85
C GLN A 677 27.84 -49.25 13.34
N LEU A 678 28.99 -49.28 14.02
CA LEU A 678 30.19 -48.59 13.58
C LEU A 678 30.69 -49.11 12.24
N MET A 679 30.69 -50.44 12.03
CA MET A 679 31.07 -51.03 10.75
C MET A 679 30.08 -50.67 9.64
N PHE A 680 28.78 -50.65 9.93
CA PHE A 680 27.76 -50.17 8.99
C PHE A 680 27.98 -48.70 8.59
N ASP A 681 28.25 -47.82 9.56
CA ASP A 681 28.58 -46.42 9.33
C ASP A 681 29.86 -46.28 8.47
N THR A 682 30.88 -47.09 8.74
CA THR A 682 32.13 -47.08 7.95
C THR A 682 31.90 -47.53 6.49
N ALA A 683 31.01 -48.50 6.25
CA ALA A 683 30.64 -48.94 4.90
C ALA A 683 29.99 -47.81 4.09
N GLN A 684 29.19 -46.96 4.75
CA GLN A 684 28.52 -45.81 4.16
C GLN A 684 29.41 -44.56 3.99
N ASN A 685 30.74 -44.67 4.15
CA ASN A 685 31.67 -43.54 4.18
C ASN A 685 31.40 -42.54 5.32
N ALA A 686 30.72 -42.96 6.38
CA ALA A 686 30.41 -42.14 7.55
C ALA A 686 31.22 -42.57 8.77
N SER A 687 32.46 -43.03 8.58
CA SER A 687 33.32 -43.47 9.69
C SER A 687 33.65 -42.30 10.64
N PRO A 688 33.96 -42.57 11.92
CA PRO A 688 34.37 -41.55 12.89
C PRO A 688 35.52 -40.66 12.39
N TYR A 689 36.48 -41.25 11.66
CA TYR A 689 37.60 -40.53 11.05
C TYR A 689 37.17 -39.61 9.89
N LEU A 690 36.31 -40.10 9.00
CA LEU A 690 35.81 -39.29 7.89
C LEU A 690 34.87 -38.18 8.38
N ARG A 691 34.04 -38.44 9.39
CA ARG A 691 33.23 -37.40 10.07
C ARG A 691 34.11 -36.33 10.69
N PHE A 692 35.19 -36.73 11.35
CA PHE A 692 36.19 -35.82 11.89
C PHE A 692 36.86 -34.97 10.80
N PHE A 693 37.30 -35.58 9.69
CA PHE A 693 37.90 -34.84 8.57
C PHE A 693 36.92 -33.87 7.92
N ASN A 694 35.66 -34.25 7.77
CA ASN A 694 34.61 -33.36 7.29
C ASN A 694 34.43 -32.16 8.23
N ARG A 695 34.30 -32.42 9.54
CA ARG A 695 34.17 -31.36 10.54
C ARG A 695 35.38 -30.43 10.53
N LEU A 696 36.58 -30.98 10.50
CA LEU A 696 37.83 -30.23 10.45
C LEU A 696 37.92 -29.37 9.17
N ALA A 697 37.45 -29.86 8.02
CA ALA A 697 37.42 -29.09 6.79
C ALA A 697 36.45 -27.89 6.85
N ILE A 698 35.30 -28.06 7.51
CA ILE A 698 34.34 -26.97 7.74
C ILE A 698 34.93 -25.94 8.72
N GLU A 699 35.50 -26.42 9.81
CA GLU A 699 36.03 -25.59 10.91
C GLU A 699 37.31 -24.83 10.52
N SER A 700 38.05 -25.29 9.52
CA SER A 700 39.28 -24.62 9.03
C SER A 700 39.07 -23.75 7.78
N ALA A 701 37.83 -23.61 7.30
CA ALA A 701 37.53 -22.88 6.06
C ALA A 701 37.86 -21.38 6.13
N SER A 702 37.87 -20.78 7.31
CA SER A 702 38.22 -19.37 7.56
C SER A 702 39.72 -19.10 7.51
N ILE A 703 40.57 -20.12 7.65
CA ILE A 703 42.03 -19.97 7.77
C ILE A 703 42.64 -19.77 6.37
N PRO A 704 43.29 -18.64 6.08
CA PRO A 704 43.93 -18.39 4.80
C PRO A 704 45.00 -19.44 4.49
N GLN A 705 45.06 -19.90 3.23
CA GLN A 705 46.09 -20.84 2.76
C GLN A 705 47.54 -20.53 3.21
N PRO A 706 48.05 -19.28 3.18
CA PRO A 706 49.41 -18.99 3.63
C PRO A 706 49.64 -19.22 5.13
N GLU A 707 48.60 -19.14 5.96
CA GLU A 707 48.67 -19.30 7.42
C GLU A 707 48.38 -20.75 7.88
N GLN A 708 47.97 -21.62 6.95
CA GLN A 708 47.76 -23.03 7.23
C GLN A 708 49.09 -23.72 7.51
N GLN A 709 49.17 -24.37 8.67
CA GLN A 709 50.23 -25.29 9.02
C GLN A 709 50.27 -26.44 8.00
N SER A 710 51.46 -27.00 7.79
CA SER A 710 51.70 -28.07 6.80
C SER A 710 50.73 -29.24 6.95
N TRP A 711 50.53 -29.76 8.16
CA TRP A 711 49.65 -30.90 8.41
C TRP A 711 48.18 -30.65 8.02
N LEU A 712 47.68 -29.43 8.25
CA LEU A 712 46.30 -29.06 7.95
C LEU A 712 46.13 -28.92 6.43
N ARG A 713 47.08 -28.27 5.77
CA ARG A 713 47.10 -28.13 4.31
C ARG A 713 47.13 -29.50 3.63
N ASP A 714 48.00 -30.37 4.10
CA ASP A 714 48.15 -31.73 3.61
C ASP A 714 46.85 -32.52 3.83
N GLN A 715 46.28 -32.46 5.04
CA GLN A 715 45.01 -33.13 5.34
C GLN A 715 43.84 -32.63 4.50
N LEU A 716 43.72 -31.31 4.30
CA LEU A 716 42.67 -30.72 3.47
C LEU A 716 42.83 -31.14 2.01
N SER A 717 44.06 -31.26 1.51
CA SER A 717 44.32 -31.77 0.16
C SER A 717 43.87 -33.23 -0.01
N LEU A 718 44.11 -34.08 1.00
CA LEU A 718 43.64 -35.47 1.03
C LEU A 718 42.12 -35.56 1.15
N TRP A 719 41.51 -34.70 1.97
CA TRP A 719 40.05 -34.61 2.09
C TRP A 719 39.39 -34.17 0.78
N GLN A 720 40.00 -33.23 0.06
CA GLN A 720 39.56 -32.84 -1.27
C GLN A 720 39.60 -34.03 -2.24
N LEU A 721 40.66 -34.86 -2.21
CA LEU A 721 40.70 -36.10 -3.00
C LEU A 721 39.54 -37.07 -2.63
N HIS A 722 39.19 -37.16 -1.35
CA HIS A 722 38.06 -37.98 -0.91
C HIS A 722 36.71 -37.46 -1.43
N ASN A 723 36.48 -36.15 -1.43
CA ASN A 723 35.22 -35.57 -1.92
C ASN A 723 34.97 -35.76 -3.43
N TYR A 724 35.96 -36.20 -4.22
CA TYR A 724 35.77 -36.57 -5.63
C TYR A 724 35.25 -38.00 -5.84
N LEU A 725 35.00 -38.76 -4.76
CA LEU A 725 34.41 -40.11 -4.83
C LEU A 725 32.95 -40.20 -5.35
N PRO A 726 32.02 -39.24 -5.16
CA PRO A 726 30.59 -39.51 -5.35
C PRO A 726 30.04 -39.32 -6.78
N GLU A 727 30.85 -39.11 -7.82
CA GLU A 727 30.35 -39.00 -9.21
C GLU A 727 30.93 -40.06 -10.17
N SER A 728 31.10 -41.29 -9.69
CA SER A 728 31.68 -42.41 -10.45
C SER A 728 30.66 -43.14 -11.33
N ASN A 729 29.93 -42.41 -12.17
CA ASN A 729 29.34 -42.93 -13.40
C ASN A 729 29.44 -41.89 -14.53
N PHE A 730 29.36 -40.61 -14.19
CA PHE A 730 29.47 -39.52 -15.17
C PHE A 730 30.94 -39.13 -15.43
N LEU A 731 31.79 -39.09 -14.39
CA LEU A 731 33.20 -38.66 -14.55
C LEU A 731 34.11 -39.72 -15.19
N GLN A 732 33.77 -41.01 -15.10
CA GLN A 732 34.50 -42.07 -15.81
C GLN A 732 34.24 -42.05 -17.32
N GLN A 733 33.08 -41.55 -17.78
CA GLN A 733 32.83 -41.29 -19.20
C GLN A 733 33.46 -39.97 -19.68
N LEU A 734 33.63 -38.99 -18.78
CA LEU A 734 34.16 -37.68 -19.13
C LEU A 734 35.69 -37.63 -19.32
N SER A 735 36.45 -38.58 -18.76
CA SER A 735 37.91 -38.61 -18.93
C SER A 735 38.37 -39.12 -20.31
N MET A 736 37.46 -39.54 -21.20
CA MET A 736 37.77 -39.97 -22.57
C MET A 736 37.54 -38.90 -23.65
N GLN A 737 36.99 -37.72 -23.33
CA GLN A 737 36.73 -36.64 -24.30
C GLN A 737 37.09 -35.25 -23.75
N GLU A 738 38.38 -35.01 -23.52
CA GLU A 738 38.88 -33.81 -22.81
C GLU A 738 38.82 -32.46 -23.56
N SER A 739 38.55 -32.40 -24.87
CA SER A 739 38.69 -31.13 -25.62
C SER A 739 37.37 -30.40 -25.93
N VAL A 740 36.27 -31.13 -26.15
CA VAL A 740 35.03 -30.55 -26.70
C VAL A 740 34.16 -29.92 -25.60
N TRP A 741 34.05 -30.58 -24.45
CA TRP A 741 33.16 -30.15 -23.37
C TRP A 741 33.69 -28.97 -22.54
N ARG A 742 35.02 -28.79 -22.44
CA ARG A 742 35.62 -27.60 -21.77
C ARG A 742 35.22 -26.29 -22.45
N ARG A 743 35.11 -26.28 -23.78
CA ARG A 743 34.63 -25.11 -24.55
C ARG A 743 33.11 -24.92 -24.43
N PHE A 744 32.35 -26.01 -24.36
CA PHE A 744 30.89 -25.93 -24.26
C PHE A 744 30.42 -25.41 -22.88
N ILE A 745 31.10 -25.80 -21.80
CA ILE A 745 30.74 -25.37 -20.44
C ILE A 745 31.17 -23.92 -20.18
N GLN A 746 32.35 -23.48 -20.66
CA GLN A 746 32.80 -22.09 -20.51
C GLN A 746 31.94 -21.07 -21.27
N THR A 747 31.35 -21.48 -22.39
CA THR A 747 30.50 -20.59 -23.20
C THR A 747 29.08 -20.47 -22.63
N LYS A 748 28.58 -21.50 -21.94
CA LYS A 748 27.20 -21.52 -21.40
C LYS A 748 27.10 -21.12 -19.92
N PHE A 749 28.10 -21.41 -19.11
CA PHE A 749 28.11 -21.07 -17.67
C PHE A 749 29.29 -20.13 -17.35
N ARG A 750 29.02 -18.82 -17.40
CA ARG A 750 29.94 -17.79 -16.93
C ARG A 750 30.03 -17.85 -15.40
N ARG A 751 31.17 -18.35 -14.90
CA ARG A 751 31.62 -18.46 -13.49
C ARG A 751 31.30 -19.79 -12.82
N LEU A 752 32.12 -20.79 -13.10
CA LEU A 752 32.51 -21.77 -12.08
C LEU A 752 33.88 -21.34 -11.52
N PRO A 753 34.14 -21.52 -10.21
CA PRO A 753 35.45 -21.22 -9.64
C PRO A 753 36.52 -22.04 -10.37
N PRO A 754 37.71 -21.46 -10.63
CA PRO A 754 38.80 -22.22 -11.23
C PRO A 754 39.14 -23.38 -10.30
N ILE A 755 38.96 -24.61 -10.77
CA ILE A 755 39.50 -25.81 -10.10
C ILE A 755 41.01 -25.73 -10.25
N SER A 756 41.67 -25.05 -9.31
CA SER A 756 43.08 -24.71 -9.35
C SER A 756 43.96 -25.75 -8.65
N ILE A 757 43.66 -27.04 -8.82
CA ILE A 757 44.53 -28.12 -8.36
C ILE A 757 44.56 -29.17 -9.46
N ARG A 758 45.75 -29.43 -10.02
CA ARG A 758 45.98 -30.65 -10.81
C ARG A 758 45.75 -31.82 -9.86
N VAL A 759 44.57 -32.42 -9.91
CA VAL A 759 44.33 -33.69 -9.22
C VAL A 759 45.21 -34.71 -9.92
N ASP A 760 46.15 -35.31 -9.18
CA ASP A 760 46.96 -36.43 -9.65
C ASP A 760 46.00 -37.62 -9.90
N GLN A 761 45.50 -37.73 -11.13
CA GLN A 761 44.62 -38.80 -11.63
C GLN A 761 45.02 -40.21 -11.15
N PRO A 762 46.31 -40.62 -11.18
CA PRO A 762 46.69 -41.95 -10.70
C PRO A 762 46.53 -42.12 -9.18
N ALA A 763 46.70 -41.07 -8.39
CA ALA A 763 46.50 -41.13 -6.94
C ALA A 763 45.02 -41.27 -6.58
N LEU A 764 44.14 -40.57 -7.31
CA LEU A 764 42.69 -40.68 -7.16
C LEU A 764 42.19 -42.08 -7.52
N PHE A 765 42.67 -42.69 -8.61
CA PHE A 765 42.30 -44.06 -8.98
C PHE A 765 42.74 -45.09 -7.94
N ARG A 766 43.97 -45.00 -7.42
CA ARG A 766 44.48 -45.88 -6.34
C ARG A 766 43.67 -45.72 -5.04
N TYR A 767 43.24 -44.51 -4.74
CA TYR A 767 42.38 -44.26 -3.60
C TYR A 767 40.98 -44.86 -3.77
N GLN A 768 40.36 -44.67 -4.95
CA GLN A 768 39.06 -45.23 -5.30
C GLN A 768 39.05 -46.76 -5.19
N THR A 769 40.06 -47.40 -5.77
CA THR A 769 40.21 -48.86 -5.72
C THR A 769 40.38 -49.37 -4.29
N TRP A 770 41.21 -48.72 -3.47
CA TRP A 770 41.34 -49.04 -2.05
C TRP A 770 40.01 -48.87 -1.29
N ARG A 771 39.29 -47.76 -1.48
CA ARG A 771 37.99 -47.51 -0.82
C ARG A 771 36.92 -48.52 -1.23
N GLN A 772 36.81 -48.83 -2.52
CA GLN A 772 35.87 -49.83 -3.01
C GLN A 772 36.17 -51.22 -2.44
N MET A 773 37.45 -51.58 -2.35
CA MET A 773 37.86 -52.84 -1.73
C MET A 773 37.49 -52.86 -0.25
N LEU A 774 37.77 -51.77 0.47
CA LEU A 774 37.43 -51.62 1.88
C LEU A 774 35.91 -51.75 2.10
N GLN A 775 35.08 -51.07 1.31
CA GLN A 775 33.62 -51.18 1.42
C GLN A 775 33.12 -52.60 1.16
N LYS A 776 33.64 -53.27 0.12
CA LYS A 776 33.30 -54.68 -0.17
C LYS A 776 33.70 -55.61 0.97
N THR A 777 34.88 -55.42 1.56
CA THR A 777 35.34 -56.24 2.71
C THR A 777 34.50 -56.01 3.95
N ILE A 778 34.05 -54.78 4.20
CA ILE A 778 33.15 -54.49 5.33
C ILE A 778 31.79 -55.14 5.10
N GLN A 779 31.23 -55.00 3.89
CA GLN A 779 29.96 -55.63 3.54
C GLN A 779 30.02 -57.14 3.71
N TYR A 780 31.12 -57.78 3.29
CA TYR A 780 31.35 -59.21 3.51
C TYR A 780 31.42 -59.56 5.01
N ALA A 781 32.18 -58.80 5.79
CA ALA A 781 32.29 -59.01 7.24
C ALA A 781 30.96 -58.82 7.99
N LEU A 782 30.04 -58.00 7.45
CA LEU A 782 28.73 -57.73 8.05
C LEU A 782 27.66 -58.79 7.71
N LEU A 783 27.92 -59.70 6.76
CA LEU A 783 26.95 -60.75 6.39
C LEU A 783 26.72 -61.76 7.53
N GLY A 784 27.74 -62.03 8.33
CA GLY A 784 27.66 -62.94 9.46
C GLY A 784 29.02 -63.18 10.14
N ASP A 785 28.97 -63.80 11.32
CA ASP A 785 30.19 -64.08 12.10
C ASP A 785 31.11 -65.11 11.40
N ASN A 786 30.54 -65.99 10.56
CA ASN A 786 31.32 -66.98 9.80
C ASN A 786 32.17 -66.30 8.72
N GLU A 787 31.61 -65.33 8.02
CA GLU A 787 32.29 -64.56 6.98
C GLU A 787 33.40 -63.70 7.59
N ALA A 788 33.15 -63.09 8.76
CA ALA A 788 34.17 -62.35 9.50
C ALA A 788 35.30 -63.25 10.01
N GLU A 789 35.00 -64.46 10.50
CA GLU A 789 35.99 -65.47 10.90
C GLU A 789 36.85 -65.93 9.71
N GLN A 790 36.24 -66.15 8.54
CA GLN A 790 36.95 -66.50 7.31
C GLN A 790 37.95 -65.43 6.89
N LEU A 791 37.61 -64.14 7.01
CA LEU A 791 38.55 -63.04 6.74
C LEU A 791 39.81 -63.13 7.61
N VAL A 792 39.64 -63.50 8.88
CA VAL A 792 40.76 -63.69 9.82
C VAL A 792 41.57 -64.93 9.45
N LYS A 793 40.91 -66.06 9.17
CA LYS A 793 41.55 -67.32 8.73
C LYS A 793 42.42 -67.12 7.49
N ILE A 794 41.89 -66.48 6.45
CA ILE A 794 42.61 -66.17 5.20
C ILE A 794 43.77 -65.21 5.47
N SER A 795 43.62 -64.28 6.41
CA SER A 795 44.68 -63.33 6.75
C SER A 795 45.81 -63.92 7.61
N LEU A 796 45.58 -65.03 8.31
CA LEU A 796 46.55 -65.70 9.18
C LEU A 796 47.16 -66.95 8.53
N GLY A 797 46.40 -67.67 7.70
CA GLY A 797 46.83 -68.87 6.97
C GLY A 797 47.67 -68.59 5.72
N GLU A 798 48.17 -69.68 5.10
CA GLU A 798 48.94 -69.64 3.84
C GLU A 798 48.06 -69.73 2.57
N GLU A 799 46.78 -70.11 2.69
CA GLU A 799 45.86 -70.24 1.57
C GLU A 799 45.48 -68.89 0.95
N HIS A 800 45.76 -68.75 -0.34
CA HIS A 800 45.55 -67.53 -1.13
C HIS A 800 44.20 -67.58 -1.87
N ASP A 801 43.10 -67.29 -1.18
CA ASP A 801 41.86 -66.97 -1.90
C ASP A 801 41.91 -65.53 -2.43
N GLN A 802 42.10 -65.42 -3.76
CA GLN A 802 42.27 -64.14 -4.45
C GLN A 802 40.94 -63.38 -4.67
N GLN A 803 39.79 -64.05 -4.53
CA GLN A 803 38.52 -63.50 -5.02
C GLN A 803 37.71 -62.74 -3.95
N ASN A 804 37.81 -63.09 -2.66
CA ASN A 804 37.02 -62.47 -1.60
C ASN A 804 37.86 -62.03 -0.40
N GLY A 805 38.13 -60.72 -0.32
CA GLY A 805 38.43 -60.01 0.92
C GLY A 805 39.66 -60.42 1.72
N ASN A 806 40.87 -60.29 1.19
CA ASN A 806 42.07 -60.46 2.01
C ASN A 806 42.46 -59.15 2.74
N LEU A 807 42.50 -59.17 4.07
CA LEU A 807 42.96 -58.05 4.90
C LEU A 807 44.39 -57.60 4.57
N ARG A 808 45.26 -58.53 4.12
CA ARG A 808 46.63 -58.24 3.64
C ARG A 808 46.62 -57.50 2.30
N LEU A 809 45.75 -57.88 1.37
CA LEU A 809 45.63 -57.18 0.08
C LEU A 809 45.10 -55.75 0.27
N LEU A 810 44.14 -55.55 1.17
CA LEU A 810 43.67 -54.22 1.54
C LEU A 810 44.81 -53.35 2.12
N ALA A 811 45.70 -53.95 2.93
CA ALA A 811 46.90 -53.27 3.42
C ALA A 811 47.84 -52.84 2.29
N ASN A 812 48.12 -53.74 1.34
CA ASN A 812 48.98 -53.47 0.20
C ASN A 812 48.39 -52.37 -0.69
N GLN A 813 47.08 -52.38 -0.95
CA GLN A 813 46.41 -51.34 -1.74
C GLN A 813 46.47 -49.96 -1.07
N PHE A 814 46.37 -49.90 0.26
CA PHE A 814 46.58 -48.65 1.00
C PHE A 814 48.00 -48.12 0.79
N ASP A 815 49.02 -48.98 0.95
CA ASP A 815 50.41 -48.57 0.82
C ASP A 815 50.75 -48.12 -0.61
N LEU A 816 50.18 -48.77 -1.63
CA LEU A 816 50.31 -48.36 -3.04
C LEU A 816 49.73 -46.97 -3.32
N TRP A 817 48.68 -46.57 -2.60
CA TRP A 817 48.12 -45.22 -2.66
C TRP A 817 48.98 -44.21 -1.87
N TRP A 818 49.44 -44.58 -0.67
CA TRP A 818 50.13 -43.68 0.25
C TRP A 818 51.57 -43.34 -0.18
N GLN A 819 52.35 -44.31 -0.65
CA GLN A 819 53.75 -44.14 -1.06
C GLN A 819 54.03 -42.98 -2.04
N PRO A 820 53.30 -42.83 -3.17
CA PRO A 820 53.56 -41.74 -4.12
C PRO A 820 53.26 -40.33 -3.56
N LEU A 821 52.44 -40.21 -2.51
CA LEU A 821 52.12 -38.93 -1.86
C LEU A 821 53.27 -38.44 -0.97
N GLN A 822 54.09 -39.36 -0.43
CA GLN A 822 55.23 -39.06 0.45
C GLN A 822 56.32 -38.24 -0.26
N VAL A 823 56.56 -38.53 -1.56
CA VAL A 823 57.68 -37.96 -2.33
C VAL A 823 57.53 -36.45 -2.57
N LYS A 824 56.30 -35.92 -2.52
CA LYS A 824 56.04 -34.54 -2.95
C LYS A 824 56.15 -33.47 -1.86
N ASN A 825 55.76 -33.69 -0.58
CA ASN A 825 55.80 -32.62 0.46
C ASN A 825 55.60 -33.02 1.96
N MET A 826 55.38 -34.29 2.35
CA MET A 826 54.80 -34.64 3.69
C MET A 826 55.76 -35.18 4.78
N ALA A 827 57.06 -34.94 4.71
CA ALA A 827 58.07 -35.71 5.48
C ALA A 827 58.02 -35.59 7.03
N GLN A 828 57.53 -34.50 7.62
CA GLN A 828 57.70 -34.23 9.06
C GLN A 828 56.56 -34.73 9.98
N ARG A 829 55.34 -34.94 9.47
CA ARG A 829 54.16 -35.38 10.27
C ARG A 829 53.37 -36.51 9.60
N GLU A 830 54.03 -37.20 8.67
CA GLU A 830 53.59 -38.43 8.00
C GLU A 830 52.96 -39.48 8.92
N PRO A 831 53.51 -39.81 10.11
CA PRO A 831 52.98 -40.93 10.90
C PRO A 831 51.57 -40.65 11.42
N LEU A 832 51.26 -39.40 11.79
CA LEU A 832 49.94 -39.04 12.32
C LEU A 832 48.87 -39.15 11.24
N LEU A 833 49.09 -38.51 10.08
CA LEU A 833 48.11 -38.54 8.98
C LEU A 833 47.92 -39.96 8.45
N ARG A 834 49.01 -40.72 8.29
CA ARG A 834 48.94 -42.14 7.93
C ARG A 834 48.11 -42.92 8.94
N HIS A 835 48.34 -42.69 10.23
CA HIS A 835 47.60 -43.36 11.29
C HIS A 835 46.11 -43.01 11.26
N LEU A 836 45.72 -41.77 10.98
CA LEU A 836 44.30 -41.39 10.88
C LEU A 836 43.62 -41.99 9.64
N TRP A 837 44.25 -41.92 8.47
CA TRP A 837 43.69 -42.46 7.23
C TRP A 837 43.65 -44.00 7.20
N GLN A 838 44.53 -44.67 7.93
CA GLN A 838 44.47 -46.13 8.15
C GLN A 838 43.40 -46.54 9.18
N GLY A 839 42.70 -45.59 9.81
CA GLY A 839 41.71 -45.85 10.85
C GLY A 839 40.61 -46.83 10.44
N ASP A 840 39.98 -46.61 9.30
CA ASP A 840 38.88 -47.47 8.81
C ASP A 840 39.33 -48.93 8.61
N LYS A 841 40.57 -49.14 8.13
CA LYS A 841 41.18 -50.47 8.05
C LYS A 841 41.36 -51.10 9.42
N ARG A 842 41.88 -50.35 10.40
CA ARG A 842 42.08 -50.88 11.76
C ARG A 842 40.75 -51.27 12.41
N LEU A 843 39.70 -50.48 12.19
CA LEU A 843 38.36 -50.78 12.68
C LEU A 843 37.84 -52.10 12.09
N LEU A 844 37.97 -52.30 10.77
CA LEU A 844 37.63 -53.56 10.11
C LEU A 844 38.42 -54.74 10.72
N VAL A 845 39.73 -54.61 10.87
CA VAL A 845 40.58 -55.67 11.42
C VAL A 845 40.14 -56.02 12.84
N ARG A 846 39.97 -55.01 13.72
CA ARG A 846 39.50 -55.23 15.09
C ARG A 846 38.12 -55.90 15.13
N PHE A 847 37.20 -55.46 14.28
CA PHE A 847 35.88 -56.08 14.18
C PHE A 847 35.96 -57.55 13.74
N ALA A 848 36.75 -57.85 12.72
CA ALA A 848 36.93 -59.22 12.22
C ALA A 848 37.53 -60.13 13.30
N PHE A 849 38.56 -59.67 14.02
CA PHE A 849 39.14 -60.42 15.14
C PHE A 849 38.16 -60.57 16.31
N PHE A 850 37.38 -59.53 16.62
CA PHE A 850 36.36 -59.58 17.67
C PHE A 850 35.27 -60.61 17.35
N SER A 851 34.73 -60.59 16.13
CA SER A 851 33.71 -61.53 15.66
C SER A 851 34.27 -62.97 15.59
N ALA A 852 35.50 -63.15 15.10
CA ALA A 852 36.16 -64.46 15.10
C ALA A 852 36.38 -65.02 16.52
N ALA A 853 36.77 -64.17 17.47
CA ALA A 853 36.95 -64.58 18.87
C ALA A 853 35.62 -64.96 19.53
N GLU A 854 34.55 -64.18 19.31
CA GLU A 854 33.20 -64.50 19.78
C GLU A 854 32.71 -65.83 19.19
N LYS A 855 33.00 -66.07 17.91
CA LYS A 855 32.62 -67.31 17.24
C LYS A 855 33.36 -68.53 17.78
N LEU A 856 34.68 -68.42 17.98
CA LEU A 856 35.47 -69.46 18.63
C LEU A 856 34.94 -69.76 20.03
N GLN A 857 34.54 -68.74 20.79
CA GLN A 857 33.91 -68.94 22.11
C GLN A 857 32.59 -69.70 21.99
N GLN A 858 31.70 -69.33 21.07
CA GLN A 858 30.43 -70.04 20.84
C GLN A 858 30.64 -71.50 20.39
N GLN A 859 31.63 -71.74 19.52
CA GLN A 859 31.98 -73.09 19.08
C GLN A 859 32.57 -73.92 20.24
N TRP A 860 33.41 -73.32 21.08
CA TRP A 860 33.91 -73.97 22.30
C TRP A 860 32.77 -74.32 23.26
N ASP A 861 31.87 -73.37 23.51
CA ASP A 861 30.72 -73.57 24.39
C ASP A 861 29.80 -74.68 23.86
N SER A 862 29.58 -74.78 22.54
CA SER A 862 28.70 -75.78 21.94
C SER A 862 29.33 -77.15 21.68
N GLN A 863 30.63 -77.22 21.37
CA GLN A 863 31.31 -78.47 20.98
C GLN A 863 32.12 -79.10 22.11
N VAL A 864 32.53 -78.31 23.11
CA VAL A 864 33.35 -78.79 24.23
C VAL A 864 32.58 -78.68 25.54
N ILE A 865 31.99 -77.53 25.87
CA ILE A 865 31.31 -77.33 27.16
C ILE A 865 29.94 -78.02 27.18
N TRP A 866 29.08 -77.76 26.19
CA TRP A 866 27.71 -78.28 26.16
C TRP A 866 27.64 -79.82 26.18
N PRO A 867 28.45 -80.57 25.41
CA PRO A 867 28.46 -82.03 25.49
C PRO A 867 28.95 -82.55 26.85
N MET A 868 29.81 -81.78 27.54
CA MET A 868 30.27 -82.10 28.90
C MET A 868 29.21 -81.80 29.96
N SER A 869 28.38 -80.77 29.78
CA SER A 869 27.29 -80.45 30.72
C SER A 869 26.09 -81.37 30.54
N ASN A 870 25.67 -81.65 29.29
CA ASN A 870 24.49 -82.48 29.00
C ASN A 870 24.71 -83.96 29.32
N ALA A 871 25.95 -84.46 29.26
CA ALA A 871 26.26 -85.85 29.60
C ALA A 871 26.22 -86.15 31.11
N ASN A 872 26.25 -85.12 31.97
CA ASN A 872 26.19 -85.30 33.43
C ASN A 872 24.76 -85.49 33.95
N ASP A 873 23.72 -85.22 33.15
CA ASP A 873 22.32 -85.26 33.59
C ASP A 873 21.72 -86.68 33.52
N ASP A 874 22.26 -87.59 32.68
CA ASP A 874 21.72 -88.95 32.49
C ASP A 874 22.66 -90.11 32.94
N GLU A 875 23.98 -89.89 33.09
CA GLU A 875 24.92 -90.89 33.65
C GLU A 875 26.03 -90.21 34.49
N LEU A 876 26.25 -90.67 35.74
CA LEU A 876 27.35 -90.20 36.59
C LEU A 876 28.70 -90.73 36.06
N LEU A 877 29.31 -89.97 35.15
CA LEU A 877 30.63 -90.28 34.59
C LEU A 877 31.75 -90.24 35.66
N THR A 878 32.73 -91.14 35.56
CA THR A 878 33.92 -91.12 36.42
C THR A 878 34.83 -89.94 36.07
N THR A 879 35.61 -89.43 37.04
CA THR A 879 36.55 -88.31 36.82
C THR A 879 37.58 -88.59 35.72
N THR A 880 37.97 -89.86 35.55
CA THR A 880 38.86 -90.31 34.48
C THR A 880 38.21 -90.22 33.10
N GLU A 881 36.93 -90.59 32.97
CA GLU A 881 36.20 -90.52 31.71
C GLU A 881 35.91 -89.07 31.30
N GLN A 882 35.62 -88.20 32.28
CA GLN A 882 35.47 -86.76 32.04
C GLN A 882 36.76 -86.13 31.50
N MET A 883 37.93 -86.48 32.04
CA MET A 883 39.21 -85.99 31.53
C MET A 883 39.53 -86.48 30.12
N VAL A 884 39.24 -87.74 29.80
CA VAL A 884 39.45 -88.31 28.46
C VAL A 884 38.54 -87.62 27.44
N ARG A 885 37.25 -87.50 27.72
CA ARG A 885 36.29 -86.82 26.83
C ARG A 885 36.63 -85.35 26.63
N LEU A 886 36.99 -84.63 27.70
CA LEU A 886 37.44 -83.25 27.60
C LEU A 886 38.71 -83.12 26.75
N SER A 887 39.67 -84.05 26.89
CA SER A 887 40.87 -84.09 26.04
C SER A 887 40.52 -84.33 24.57
N ASP A 888 39.61 -85.26 24.29
CA ASP A 888 39.21 -85.58 22.92
C ASP A 888 38.41 -84.45 22.26
N TYR A 889 37.43 -83.87 22.97
CA TYR A 889 36.66 -82.73 22.48
C TYR A 889 37.55 -81.49 22.29
N SER A 890 38.47 -81.20 23.22
CA SER A 890 39.40 -80.07 23.06
C SER A 890 40.38 -80.29 21.91
N LYS A 891 40.98 -81.47 21.76
CA LYS A 891 41.86 -81.79 20.62
C LYS A 891 41.12 -81.69 19.29
N ARG A 892 39.89 -82.19 19.22
CA ARG A 892 39.05 -82.12 18.03
C ARG A 892 38.70 -80.67 17.69
N PHE A 893 38.25 -79.89 18.67
CA PHE A 893 37.98 -78.47 18.51
C PHE A 893 39.21 -77.70 18.03
N ILE A 894 40.39 -77.95 18.62
CA ILE A 894 41.62 -77.28 18.22
C ILE A 894 41.99 -77.63 16.76
N LYS A 895 41.83 -78.89 16.36
CA LYS A 895 42.15 -79.35 15.00
C LYS A 895 41.15 -78.84 13.94
N GLU A 896 39.86 -78.84 14.25
CA GLU A 896 38.78 -78.50 13.30
C GLU A 896 38.50 -76.99 13.25
N HIS A 897 38.61 -76.28 14.38
CA HIS A 897 38.13 -74.91 14.53
C HIS A 897 39.21 -73.90 14.92
N ALA A 898 40.16 -74.22 15.82
CA ALA A 898 41.14 -73.25 16.33
C ALA A 898 42.57 -73.35 15.70
N ASN A 899 42.73 -74.12 14.63
CA ASN A 899 44.04 -74.40 14.00
C ASN A 899 44.76 -73.15 13.47
N TYR A 900 44.01 -72.09 13.12
CA TYR A 900 44.54 -70.82 12.62
C TYR A 900 44.98 -69.87 13.75
N ALA A 901 44.58 -70.14 14.99
CA ALA A 901 44.86 -69.32 16.16
C ALA A 901 45.86 -69.98 17.12
N LEU A 902 45.91 -71.31 17.16
CA LEU A 902 46.77 -72.10 18.04
C LEU A 902 47.75 -72.92 17.20
N ASN A 903 49.04 -72.76 17.46
CA ASN A 903 50.07 -73.60 16.85
C ASN A 903 50.17 -74.93 17.60
N ILE A 904 49.81 -76.03 16.93
CA ILE A 904 49.78 -77.39 17.52
C ILE A 904 51.14 -78.10 17.34
N ASN A 905 52.11 -77.47 16.67
CA ASN A 905 53.45 -78.02 16.55
C ASN A 905 54.25 -77.71 17.83
N GLY A 906 53.99 -78.51 18.87
CA GLY A 906 54.68 -78.49 20.17
C GLY A 906 54.28 -79.68 21.02
#